data_AF-A0AAV9VY56-F1
#
_entry.id   AF-A0AAV9VY56-F1
#
_cell.length_a   1.000
_cell.length_b   1.000
_cell.length_c   1.000
_cell.angle_alpha   90.00
_cell.angle_beta   90.00
_cell.angle_gamma   90.00
#
_symmetry.space_group_name_H-M   'P 1'
#
loop_
_entity.id
_entity.type
_entity.pdbx_description
1 polymer ?
#
loop_
_entity_poly.entity_id
_entity_poly.type
_entity_poly.pdbx_seq_one_letter_code
_entity_poly.pdbx_strand_id
1 'polypeptide(L)'
;MQRLNILLSTLLVFLWAIAGVNGYAIDSSNQDDLVKRADTPSPRLGATVATCNKWRYTQKTSGPTDTCDNIVTRFKSLGLTKANLIKWNPGLKSNCSGFKLGYYLCVQLKATKTTTKKTTTTTKKSTTKSTPKTTTKKVTTTTKKSTTKSTTTSSKTTTKSTTTSPKTTTTSSSKTTTTSSKTTTSSPSTTTVAPTATQTGQSKRCINWYLVQSADTCATIVARFSNTVDKLTLPNLLQWNTALGSTCTGLAAAAQKWVCIRVEPYWLDAIKHQGKAPYAESGYQVYRNVKDFGAKGDGETDDTAAIQNAISSGNRCGQGCDSSTTKPAVVFFPPGTYNISSAIITYYQTHMIGDPYDLPRLKAFRGFVGYAVIEGNPYSAPNVNWHGPTNNFYKVVRNFIIDTTAMPADAYGTGIHWQVAQATSLTNIIFYSNPSAGTKHQGLYIENGSGGYMSNLVFNGGKFGAWIGNQQYTLRNFTFNNCDTGLFLVWGWVWHLKSMTFNNNRVGIDMTTKNNAGLLQVGSVVLSDSQFNNVEIGIASDKVASESPKSANTLAIDNISVKNCPVIVGVSGSTPKLAGTSGTMTVTSWVQGRKYTQSAKTGQDFMGSNTGFSRPAGLLDSNGKILERSKPDYETYSLSQILSARDLGAKGDGTTDDTATLQAAINKAASESKILFLDYGVYVVSNTLSIPPNSRIIGETWPVILASGNAFADTTNPKVVVQFGQPSQTGFIECTNFIVATRGAMKGAILMQWNLASTSEVSGLYDVHARVGGFTGSNLDANTCLKTPGSTAINQNCAGAYMLMHISKSASRVVFENTWWWTADHDLDLAAHAQITIFVGRGVLIESTNPIWLYGTASEHNVLYQYQLTNAENVYMGMIQTETPYYQSNPVAPLPFSVNATWNDPDYSSICTSLGGVSTCKKSYGVRTQNSNNILIYGAGLYSFFENYAQTCLSDESCQKYMTSFEDTTNIRLYALTTKGAETLLTVDNDWSVPWSPNTNLFGATIGLYQNPA
;
A
#
# COMPACT_ATOMS: atom_id res chain seq x y z
N MET A 1 -22.27 43.52 6.37
CA MET A 1 -22.27 42.48 7.43
C MET A 1 -22.45 41.06 6.88
N GLN A 2 -23.44 40.73 6.04
CA GLN A 2 -23.59 39.36 5.48
C GLN A 2 -22.31 38.79 4.81
N ARG A 3 -21.52 39.61 4.11
CA ARG A 3 -20.23 39.18 3.50
C ARG A 3 -19.12 38.83 4.51
N LEU A 4 -19.22 39.28 5.77
CA LEU A 4 -18.24 38.94 6.81
C LEU A 4 -18.56 37.59 7.48
N ASN A 5 -19.85 37.27 7.64
CA ASN A 5 -20.29 35.97 8.15
C ASN A 5 -19.93 34.82 7.20
N ILE A 6 -19.91 35.07 5.88
CA ILE A 6 -19.53 34.08 4.87
C ILE A 6 -18.01 33.82 4.89
N LEU A 7 -17.18 34.84 5.13
CA LEU A 7 -15.73 34.66 5.35
C LEU A 7 -15.43 33.84 6.61
N LEU A 8 -16.16 34.05 7.71
CA LEU A 8 -16.02 33.18 8.89
C LEU A 8 -16.46 31.74 8.57
N SER A 9 -17.57 31.53 7.86
CA SER A 9 -18.06 30.18 7.54
C SER A 9 -17.13 29.37 6.64
N THR A 10 -16.45 30.00 5.68
CA THR A 10 -15.50 29.31 4.79
C THR A 10 -14.18 28.98 5.49
N LEU A 11 -13.67 29.88 6.34
CA LEU A 11 -12.53 29.58 7.22
C LEU A 11 -12.88 28.48 8.25
N LEU A 12 -14.12 28.50 8.78
CA LEU A 12 -14.65 27.44 9.63
C LEU A 12 -14.80 26.11 8.87
N VAL A 13 -15.22 26.06 7.62
CA VAL A 13 -15.28 24.81 6.84
C VAL A 13 -13.88 24.23 6.60
N PHE A 14 -12.87 25.06 6.33
CA PHE A 14 -11.48 24.59 6.21
C PHE A 14 -10.92 24.08 7.56
N LEU A 15 -11.28 24.74 8.67
CA LEU A 15 -10.96 24.29 10.02
C LEU A 15 -11.82 23.08 10.47
N TRP A 16 -13.02 22.88 9.93
CA TRP A 16 -13.91 21.74 10.20
C TRP A 16 -13.61 20.52 9.32
N ALA A 17 -12.96 20.67 8.17
CA ALA A 17 -12.32 19.53 7.50
C ALA A 17 -11.23 18.89 8.39
N ILE A 18 -10.63 19.69 9.29
CA ILE A 18 -9.62 19.25 10.27
C ILE A 18 -10.24 18.94 11.65
N ALA A 19 -11.33 19.61 12.04
CA ALA A 19 -11.97 19.45 13.37
C ALA A 19 -13.28 18.62 13.35
N GLY A 20 -13.81 18.25 12.19
CA GLY A 20 -15.11 17.59 12.01
C GLY A 20 -15.15 16.10 12.40
N VAL A 21 -14.02 15.52 12.79
CA VAL A 21 -13.95 14.17 13.38
C VAL A 21 -14.40 14.17 14.86
N ASN A 22 -14.58 15.35 15.49
CA ASN A 22 -15.08 15.48 16.85
C ASN A 22 -16.60 15.26 16.92
N GLY A 23 -17.05 14.00 16.88
CA GLY A 23 -18.49 13.70 16.78
C GLY A 23 -19.00 12.36 17.34
N TYR A 24 -18.18 11.33 17.58
CA TYR A 24 -18.67 10.08 18.19
C TYR A 24 -17.76 9.51 19.28
N ALA A 25 -18.27 9.56 20.50
CA ALA A 25 -17.88 8.89 21.74
C ALA A 25 -16.55 8.10 21.75
N ILE A 26 -15.49 8.74 22.24
CA ILE A 26 -14.53 8.03 23.10
C ILE A 26 -15.26 7.74 24.41
N ASP A 27 -15.48 6.46 24.69
CA ASP A 27 -15.93 5.97 25.99
C ASP A 27 -14.97 6.45 27.08
N SER A 28 -15.48 7.26 28.02
CA SER A 28 -14.68 7.99 29.01
C SER A 28 -14.28 7.16 30.24
N SER A 29 -14.38 5.84 30.16
CA SER A 29 -14.12 4.90 31.25
C SER A 29 -12.64 4.53 31.48
N ASN A 30 -11.72 4.75 30.52
CA ASN A 30 -10.29 4.47 30.70
C ASN A 30 -9.53 5.58 31.46
N GLN A 31 -9.83 5.73 32.75
CA GLN A 31 -9.22 6.69 33.68
C GLN A 31 -7.83 6.24 34.22
N ASP A 32 -6.82 5.97 33.39
CA ASP A 32 -5.46 5.67 33.93
C ASP A 32 -4.27 5.88 32.95
N ASP A 33 -4.12 7.09 32.37
CA ASP A 33 -2.90 7.50 31.63
C ASP A 33 -1.67 7.60 32.55
N LEU A 34 -1.01 6.46 32.75
CA LEU A 34 0.17 6.28 33.59
C LEU A 34 1.40 5.96 32.74
N VAL A 35 2.24 6.97 32.49
CA VAL A 35 3.46 6.78 31.69
C VAL A 35 4.51 6.01 32.49
N LYS A 36 4.78 4.76 32.08
CA LYS A 36 5.99 4.00 32.42
C LYS A 36 7.05 4.24 31.33
N ARG A 37 7.90 5.26 31.47
CA ARG A 37 9.14 5.39 30.66
C ARG A 37 10.38 5.18 31.53
N ALA A 38 11.43 4.63 30.91
CA ALA A 38 12.72 4.39 31.57
C ALA A 38 13.45 5.70 31.93
N ASP A 39 13.21 6.76 31.15
CA ASP A 39 13.77 8.08 31.36
C ASP A 39 12.78 9.06 32.00
N THR A 40 13.35 10.05 32.69
CA THR A 40 12.60 11.04 33.47
C THR A 40 11.96 12.08 32.53
N PRO A 41 10.62 12.20 32.47
CA PRO A 41 9.94 13.05 31.49
C PRO A 41 10.14 14.54 31.76
N SER A 42 9.76 15.35 30.77
CA SER A 42 9.82 16.81 30.77
C SER A 42 8.58 17.36 30.05
N PRO A 43 8.02 18.52 30.45
CA PRO A 43 8.43 19.38 31.56
C PRO A 43 7.97 18.86 32.94
N ARG A 44 8.68 19.23 34.00
CA ARG A 44 8.37 18.89 35.40
C ARG A 44 8.30 20.14 36.26
N LEU A 45 7.47 20.11 37.31
CA LEU A 45 7.39 21.19 38.30
C LEU A 45 8.62 21.14 39.23
N GLY A 46 9.74 21.65 38.72
CA GLY A 46 11.03 21.66 39.40
C GLY A 46 11.63 20.28 39.57
N ALA A 47 12.43 20.12 40.63
CA ALA A 47 13.00 18.82 40.99
C ALA A 47 11.89 17.83 41.40
N THR A 48 12.03 16.59 40.95
CA THR A 48 11.19 15.45 41.34
C THR A 48 12.10 14.27 41.71
N VAL A 49 11.57 13.31 42.45
CA VAL A 49 12.37 12.16 42.95
C VAL A 49 12.87 11.26 41.83
N ALA A 50 14.18 11.00 41.81
CA ALA A 50 14.86 10.20 40.78
C ALA A 50 14.42 8.71 40.74
N THR A 51 13.80 8.22 41.81
CA THR A 51 13.29 6.83 41.94
C THR A 51 11.85 6.67 41.44
N CYS A 52 11.31 7.64 40.70
CA CYS A 52 9.97 7.53 40.14
C CYS A 52 9.83 6.37 39.13
N ASN A 53 8.65 5.77 39.10
CA ASN A 53 8.28 4.61 38.27
C ASN A 53 7.05 4.86 37.39
N LYS A 54 6.14 5.74 37.82
CA LYS A 54 4.97 6.16 37.04
C LYS A 54 4.76 7.66 37.15
N TRP A 55 4.44 8.27 36.01
CA TRP A 55 4.20 9.70 35.89
C TRP A 55 2.77 9.99 35.43
N ARG A 56 2.16 11.03 35.99
CA ARG A 56 0.90 11.63 35.53
C ARG A 56 1.23 12.98 34.89
N TYR A 57 0.82 13.18 33.64
CA TYR A 57 0.78 14.51 33.03
C TYR A 57 -0.45 15.27 33.55
N THR A 58 -0.28 16.48 34.08
CA THR A 58 -1.38 17.30 34.58
C THR A 58 -2.11 17.95 33.40
N GLN A 59 -3.37 17.60 33.16
CA GLN A 59 -4.10 18.11 31.99
C GLN A 59 -5.53 18.53 32.32
N LYS A 60 -6.08 19.40 31.47
CA LYS A 60 -7.53 19.65 31.44
C LYS A 60 -8.17 18.52 30.64
N THR A 61 -8.69 17.52 31.34
CA THR A 61 -9.54 16.49 30.75
C THR A 61 -10.92 17.06 30.39
N SER A 62 -11.75 16.28 29.69
CA SER A 62 -13.19 16.56 29.51
C SER A 62 -14.01 16.48 30.81
N GLY A 63 -13.44 15.92 31.89
CA GLY A 63 -13.95 15.99 33.27
C GLY A 63 -13.27 17.07 34.14
N PRO A 64 -13.40 17.02 35.48
CA PRO A 64 -12.84 18.04 36.36
C PRO A 64 -11.32 18.16 36.21
N THR A 65 -10.84 19.39 36.02
CA THR A 65 -9.42 19.76 35.90
C THR A 65 -8.56 19.06 36.94
N ASP A 66 -7.42 18.49 36.54
CA ASP A 66 -6.47 17.88 37.50
C ASP A 66 -6.09 18.89 38.60
N THR A 67 -6.06 18.41 39.84
CA THR A 67 -5.63 19.11 41.06
C THR A 67 -4.83 18.13 41.92
N CYS A 68 -4.15 18.58 42.97
CA CYS A 68 -3.52 17.64 43.91
C CYS A 68 -4.53 16.63 44.50
N ASP A 69 -5.72 17.09 44.87
CA ASP A 69 -6.67 16.27 45.64
C ASP A 69 -7.38 15.23 44.78
N ASN A 70 -7.73 15.56 43.52
CA ASN A 70 -8.28 14.55 42.60
C ASN A 70 -7.20 13.58 42.05
N ILE A 71 -5.93 14.01 41.91
CA ILE A 71 -4.80 13.10 41.60
C ILE A 71 -4.58 12.11 42.75
N VAL A 72 -4.54 12.58 43.99
CA VAL A 72 -4.44 11.69 45.18
C VAL A 72 -5.61 10.72 45.25
N THR A 73 -6.82 11.19 44.94
CA THR A 73 -8.03 10.34 44.92
C THR A 73 -7.96 9.28 43.82
N ARG A 74 -7.62 9.68 42.58
CA ARG A 74 -7.51 8.79 41.41
C ARG A 74 -6.47 7.68 41.61
N PHE A 75 -5.28 8.03 42.09
CA PHE A 75 -4.18 7.06 42.27
C PHE A 75 -4.07 6.49 43.69
N LYS A 76 -5.14 6.58 44.50
CA LYS A 76 -5.18 6.01 45.87
C LYS A 76 -4.89 4.51 45.88
N SER A 77 -5.33 3.79 44.84
CA SER A 77 -5.05 2.36 44.59
C SER A 77 -3.56 2.04 44.44
N LEU A 78 -2.72 3.01 44.06
CA LEU A 78 -1.26 2.87 43.97
C LEU A 78 -0.53 3.23 45.28
N GLY A 79 -1.26 3.52 46.36
CA GLY A 79 -0.72 4.00 47.63
C GLY A 79 -0.34 5.49 47.62
N LEU A 80 -0.83 6.28 46.66
CA LEU A 80 -0.57 7.71 46.61
C LEU A 80 -1.33 8.43 47.74
N THR A 81 -0.59 9.22 48.52
CA THR A 81 -1.15 10.14 49.53
C THR A 81 -0.74 11.58 49.19
N LYS A 82 -1.45 12.59 49.68
CA LYS A 82 -1.09 14.01 49.45
C LYS A 82 0.32 14.34 49.95
N ALA A 83 0.70 13.77 51.10
CA ALA A 83 2.05 13.87 51.64
C ALA A 83 3.11 13.26 50.70
N ASN A 84 2.86 12.07 50.14
CA ASN A 84 3.77 11.44 49.18
C ASN A 84 3.80 12.18 47.83
N LEU A 85 2.66 12.64 47.31
CA LEU A 85 2.59 13.42 46.06
C LEU A 85 3.45 14.69 46.16
N ILE A 86 3.36 15.43 47.26
CA ILE A 86 4.18 16.63 47.52
C ILE A 86 5.66 16.24 47.72
N LYS A 87 5.94 15.19 48.51
CA LYS A 87 7.32 14.71 48.76
C LYS A 87 8.02 14.24 47.49
N TRP A 88 7.28 13.66 46.54
CA TRP A 88 7.82 13.19 45.26
C TRP A 88 7.95 14.30 44.22
N ASN A 89 7.21 15.40 44.41
CA ASN A 89 7.18 16.57 43.52
C ASN A 89 7.29 17.89 44.30
N PRO A 90 8.47 18.22 44.88
CA PRO A 90 8.71 19.44 45.65
C PRO A 90 8.18 20.75 45.07
N GLY A 91 8.15 20.91 43.74
CA GLY A 91 7.60 22.12 43.09
C GLY A 91 6.10 22.35 43.31
N LEU A 92 5.34 21.35 43.81
CA LEU A 92 3.96 21.54 44.24
C LEU A 92 3.82 22.43 45.49
N LYS A 93 4.88 22.56 46.31
CA LYS A 93 4.86 23.18 47.66
C LYS A 93 3.97 22.43 48.67
N SER A 94 4.16 22.71 49.96
CA SER A 94 3.48 22.03 51.08
C SER A 94 1.95 22.15 51.08
N ASN A 95 1.40 23.19 50.45
CA ASN A 95 -0.04 23.44 50.32
C ASN A 95 -0.56 23.22 48.89
N CYS A 96 0.21 22.58 48.01
CA CYS A 96 -0.11 22.42 46.58
C CYS A 96 -0.27 23.71 45.74
N SER A 97 0.06 24.89 46.27
CA SER A 97 0.00 26.17 45.52
C SER A 97 0.98 26.28 44.35
N GLY A 98 1.91 25.34 44.20
CA GLY A 98 2.79 25.22 43.03
C GLY A 98 2.24 24.34 41.91
N PHE A 99 1.02 23.79 42.05
CA PHE A 99 0.38 22.99 41.01
C PHE A 99 0.14 23.79 39.73
N LYS A 100 0.47 23.21 38.58
CA LYS A 100 0.18 23.73 37.24
C LYS A 100 -0.22 22.61 36.29
N LEU A 101 -1.08 22.93 35.33
CA LEU A 101 -1.34 22.08 34.16
C LEU A 101 -0.17 22.14 33.17
N GLY A 102 0.01 21.07 32.39
CA GLY A 102 1.08 20.94 31.39
C GLY A 102 2.39 20.37 31.92
N TYR A 103 2.39 19.66 33.06
CA TYR A 103 3.62 19.15 33.70
C TYR A 103 3.48 17.71 34.18
N TYR A 104 4.59 16.96 34.21
CA TYR A 104 4.63 15.63 34.78
C TYR A 104 4.85 15.64 36.29
N LEU A 105 3.98 14.92 37.00
CA LEU A 105 4.09 14.61 38.43
C LEU A 105 4.38 13.12 38.62
N CYS A 106 5.31 12.79 39.50
CA CYS A 106 5.55 11.44 39.96
C CYS A 106 4.39 10.96 40.84
N VAL A 107 3.77 9.82 40.49
CA VAL A 107 2.63 9.23 41.21
C VAL A 107 2.89 7.80 41.70
N GLN A 108 4.06 7.22 41.41
CA GLN A 108 4.52 5.96 42.02
C GLN A 108 6.05 5.87 41.99
N LEU A 109 6.67 5.32 43.03
CA LEU A 109 8.11 5.00 43.06
C LEU A 109 8.40 3.57 42.58
N LYS A 110 9.66 3.29 42.22
CA LYS A 110 10.15 1.93 41.93
C LYS A 110 10.11 1.11 43.21
N ALA A 111 9.57 -0.11 43.14
CA ALA A 111 9.47 -0.99 44.30
C ALA A 111 10.87 -1.39 44.80
N THR A 112 11.27 -0.88 45.95
CA THR A 112 12.48 -1.33 46.65
C THR A 112 12.25 -2.73 47.20
N LYS A 113 13.06 -3.72 46.77
CA LYS A 113 13.07 -5.07 47.35
C LYS A 113 13.47 -4.99 48.83
N THR A 114 12.49 -5.06 49.72
CA THR A 114 12.72 -5.11 51.17
C THR A 114 13.50 -6.38 51.51
N THR A 115 14.80 -6.24 51.76
CA THR A 115 15.66 -7.37 52.08
C THR A 115 15.74 -7.48 53.60
N THR A 116 14.99 -8.42 54.19
CA THR A 116 15.01 -8.64 55.63
C THR A 116 16.34 -9.26 56.04
N LYS A 117 17.21 -8.51 56.74
CA LYS A 117 18.34 -9.14 57.44
C LYS A 117 18.67 -8.47 58.78
N LYS A 118 19.13 -9.34 59.68
CA LYS A 118 19.34 -9.18 61.12
C LYS A 118 20.36 -8.09 61.47
N THR A 119 20.17 -7.50 62.65
CA THR A 119 21.05 -6.57 63.37
C THR A 119 22.53 -7.00 63.39
N THR A 120 23.48 -6.06 63.22
CA THR A 120 24.62 -5.78 64.15
C THR A 120 25.39 -4.51 63.73
N THR A 121 25.20 -3.46 64.53
CA THR A 121 26.13 -2.42 65.05
C THR A 121 27.41 -1.96 64.30
N THR A 122 27.63 -0.61 64.30
CA THR A 122 28.93 0.14 64.36
C THR A 122 29.91 0.09 63.14
N THR A 123 30.58 1.16 62.66
CA THR A 123 30.67 2.60 63.08
C THR A 123 31.05 3.53 61.89
N LYS A 124 30.97 4.86 62.13
CA LYS A 124 31.62 6.02 61.44
C LYS A 124 32.94 5.76 60.67
N LYS A 125 33.44 6.62 59.75
CA LYS A 125 32.99 7.81 58.97
C LYS A 125 34.26 8.36 58.26
N SER A 126 34.12 9.29 57.30
CA SER A 126 35.19 10.20 56.79
C SER A 126 36.21 9.60 55.79
N THR A 127 36.77 10.32 54.79
CA THR A 127 36.39 11.61 54.16
C THR A 127 37.02 11.77 52.76
N THR A 128 36.21 12.20 51.78
CA THR A 128 36.49 13.18 50.70
C THR A 128 37.90 13.41 50.09
N LYS A 129 37.95 13.27 48.74
CA LYS A 129 38.26 14.35 47.74
C LYS A 129 39.75 14.72 47.46
N SER A 130 40.23 14.43 46.25
CA SER A 130 40.57 15.44 45.22
C SER A 130 41.18 14.85 43.92
N THR A 131 41.01 15.59 42.81
CA THR A 131 41.56 15.40 41.45
C THR A 131 42.59 16.52 41.15
N PRO A 132 43.15 16.70 39.94
CA PRO A 132 43.82 15.79 38.99
C PRO A 132 45.20 16.36 38.51
N LYS A 133 45.97 15.66 37.63
CA LYS A 133 46.71 16.31 36.50
C LYS A 133 47.35 15.35 35.46
N THR A 134 47.58 15.95 34.29
CA THR A 134 48.32 15.66 33.03
C THR A 134 49.69 14.91 33.12
N THR A 135 50.42 14.47 32.06
CA THR A 135 50.56 14.98 30.66
C THR A 135 51.23 13.99 29.65
N THR A 136 50.76 13.98 28.37
CA THR A 136 51.41 13.80 27.01
C THR A 136 52.69 12.99 26.64
N LYS A 137 52.65 12.53 25.35
CA LYS A 137 53.74 12.40 24.30
C LYS A 137 54.66 11.14 24.34
N LYS A 138 55.24 10.60 23.24
CA LYS A 138 55.24 10.92 21.77
C LYS A 138 55.59 9.69 20.87
N VAL A 139 54.97 9.59 19.69
CA VAL A 139 55.44 9.16 18.32
C VAL A 139 56.87 8.57 18.14
N THR A 140 57.04 7.54 17.27
CA THR A 140 57.85 7.56 15.99
C THR A 140 57.63 6.32 15.09
N THR A 141 57.69 6.54 13.77
CA THR A 141 57.44 5.65 12.60
C THR A 141 58.73 5.06 11.99
N THR A 142 58.63 3.95 11.23
CA THR A 142 59.40 3.79 9.95
C THR A 142 58.85 2.69 9.00
N THR A 143 59.35 2.70 7.76
CA THR A 143 58.81 2.12 6.52
C THR A 143 59.62 0.93 5.99
N LYS A 144 59.02 0.02 5.18
CA LYS A 144 59.52 -0.36 3.82
C LYS A 144 58.60 -1.32 3.04
N LYS A 145 59.07 -1.77 1.86
CA LYS A 145 58.30 -2.04 0.62
C LYS A 145 58.75 -3.36 -0.04
N SER A 146 57.82 -4.05 -0.72
CA SER A 146 58.02 -4.78 -2.00
C SER A 146 58.52 -6.26 -2.07
N THR A 147 57.92 -6.97 -3.05
CA THR A 147 58.48 -7.93 -4.08
C THR A 147 58.58 -9.48 -3.92
N THR A 148 57.71 -10.16 -4.70
CA THR A 148 57.96 -11.29 -5.67
C THR A 148 58.08 -12.81 -5.34
N LYS A 149 57.18 -13.58 -6.00
CA LYS A 149 57.37 -14.77 -6.92
C LYS A 149 57.65 -16.21 -6.41
N SER A 150 56.75 -17.15 -6.78
CA SER A 150 56.95 -18.23 -7.81
C SER A 150 56.79 -19.73 -7.44
N THR A 151 56.01 -20.45 -8.28
CA THR A 151 56.16 -21.89 -8.73
C THR A 151 56.01 -23.03 -7.67
N THR A 152 55.62 -24.29 -7.98
CA THR A 152 55.53 -25.05 -9.27
C THR A 152 54.52 -26.23 -9.24
N THR A 153 54.27 -26.80 -10.42
CA THR A 153 53.46 -27.98 -10.84
C THR A 153 53.78 -29.35 -10.20
N SER A 154 52.83 -30.31 -10.24
CA SER A 154 52.92 -31.50 -11.13
C SER A 154 51.67 -32.43 -11.07
N SER A 155 51.44 -33.17 -12.15
CA SER A 155 50.39 -34.20 -12.33
C SER A 155 50.99 -35.61 -12.49
N LYS A 156 50.16 -36.68 -12.38
CA LYS A 156 50.16 -37.83 -13.33
C LYS A 156 49.05 -38.88 -13.10
N THR A 157 48.81 -39.65 -14.15
CA THR A 157 47.70 -40.60 -14.38
C THR A 157 48.24 -42.04 -14.57
N THR A 158 47.47 -43.09 -14.24
CA THR A 158 47.60 -44.42 -14.88
C THR A 158 46.30 -45.24 -14.82
N THR A 159 46.21 -46.38 -15.54
CA THR A 159 44.96 -46.93 -16.11
C THR A 159 44.89 -48.47 -16.10
N LYS A 160 43.67 -49.04 -16.30
CA LYS A 160 43.35 -50.45 -16.76
C LYS A 160 43.59 -51.61 -15.77
N SER A 161 42.95 -52.81 -15.85
CA SER A 161 41.70 -53.30 -16.49
C SER A 161 41.42 -54.80 -16.16
N THR A 162 40.15 -55.22 -15.98
CA THR A 162 39.58 -56.61 -16.16
C THR A 162 40.17 -57.80 -15.33
N THR A 163 39.56 -58.99 -15.11
CA THR A 163 38.56 -59.78 -15.89
C THR A 163 37.87 -60.92 -15.06
N THR A 164 36.72 -61.45 -15.57
CA THR A 164 36.17 -62.85 -15.47
C THR A 164 35.40 -63.43 -14.23
N SER A 165 34.40 -64.27 -14.58
CA SER A 165 33.47 -65.13 -13.77
C SER A 165 34.04 -66.59 -13.64
N PRO A 166 33.38 -67.70 -13.14
CA PRO A 166 31.92 -68.01 -13.06
C PRO A 166 31.34 -68.94 -11.93
N LYS A 167 29.99 -68.91 -11.78
CA LYS A 167 28.98 -70.01 -11.62
C LYS A 167 29.08 -71.11 -10.50
N THR A 168 27.88 -71.63 -10.15
CA THR A 168 27.54 -73.00 -9.63
C THR A 168 27.47 -73.18 -8.09
N THR A 169 26.66 -74.06 -7.45
CA THR A 169 25.18 -74.37 -7.45
C THR A 169 24.82 -75.15 -6.15
N THR A 170 23.52 -75.31 -5.84
CA THR A 170 22.85 -76.38 -5.01
C THR A 170 22.58 -76.21 -3.51
N THR A 171 21.35 -76.60 -3.16
CA THR A 171 20.67 -76.76 -1.87
C THR A 171 21.22 -77.83 -0.93
N SER A 172 21.09 -77.64 0.39
CA SER A 172 20.19 -78.43 1.26
C SER A 172 20.25 -77.96 2.73
N SER A 173 19.29 -78.38 3.56
CA SER A 173 19.15 -77.94 4.96
C SER A 173 19.63 -79.00 5.97
N SER A 174 20.17 -78.57 7.13
CA SER A 174 19.35 -78.54 8.36
C SER A 174 20.10 -78.10 9.63
N LYS A 175 19.32 -77.47 10.52
CA LYS A 175 19.40 -77.44 12.00
C LYS A 175 20.66 -76.98 12.76
N THR A 176 20.49 -75.77 13.33
CA THR A 176 20.61 -75.48 14.77
C THR A 176 22.00 -75.30 15.39
N THR A 177 22.39 -74.03 15.59
CA THR A 177 22.84 -73.56 16.92
C THR A 177 22.53 -72.07 17.12
N THR A 178 22.32 -71.67 18.37
CA THR A 178 22.02 -70.32 18.85
C THR A 178 23.19 -69.35 18.73
N THR A 179 22.97 -68.11 18.27
CA THR A 179 23.66 -66.92 18.82
C THR A 179 23.07 -65.56 18.38
N SER A 180 22.94 -64.64 19.34
CA SER A 180 23.07 -63.18 19.22
C SER A 180 22.55 -62.48 17.94
N SER A 181 21.29 -62.04 17.95
CA SER A 181 20.79 -61.06 16.98
C SER A 181 21.44 -59.68 17.18
N LYS A 182 22.42 -59.35 16.32
CA LYS A 182 23.00 -58.02 16.24
C LYS A 182 21.99 -57.09 15.54
N THR A 183 21.31 -56.22 16.29
CA THR A 183 20.29 -55.33 15.74
C THR A 183 20.91 -54.34 14.75
N THR A 184 20.72 -54.57 13.45
CA THR A 184 21.07 -53.60 12.41
C THR A 184 20.06 -52.48 12.41
N THR A 185 20.42 -51.34 12.98
CA THR A 185 19.66 -50.08 12.85
C THR A 185 19.62 -49.67 11.38
N SER A 186 18.46 -49.82 10.74
CA SER A 186 18.20 -49.27 9.41
C SER A 186 18.29 -47.74 9.46
N SER A 187 19.10 -47.14 8.60
CA SER A 187 19.16 -45.68 8.49
C SER A 187 17.77 -45.11 8.12
N PRO A 188 17.36 -43.99 8.73
CA PRO A 188 16.10 -43.32 8.40
C PRO A 188 16.02 -42.94 6.91
N SER A 189 14.96 -43.36 6.23
CA SER A 189 14.76 -43.08 4.79
C SER A 189 14.35 -41.63 4.52
N THR A 190 15.17 -40.90 3.79
CA THR A 190 14.87 -39.59 3.21
C THR A 190 14.82 -39.65 1.68
N THR A 191 14.04 -38.77 1.04
CA THR A 191 14.00 -38.62 -0.43
C THR A 191 13.93 -37.15 -0.82
N THR A 192 14.57 -36.78 -1.93
CA THR A 192 14.43 -35.46 -2.59
C THR A 192 13.51 -35.53 -3.81
N VAL A 193 12.98 -36.71 -4.14
CA VAL A 193 11.94 -36.91 -5.17
C VAL A 193 10.59 -37.02 -4.46
N ALA A 194 9.60 -36.26 -4.95
CA ALA A 194 8.27 -36.19 -4.37
C ALA A 194 7.63 -37.59 -4.23
N PRO A 195 7.37 -38.08 -3.00
CA PRO A 195 6.84 -39.42 -2.79
C PRO A 195 5.32 -39.44 -2.95
N THR A 196 4.77 -40.59 -3.32
CA THR A 196 3.33 -40.78 -3.55
C THR A 196 2.49 -40.91 -2.28
N ALA A 197 3.11 -41.25 -1.14
CA ALA A 197 2.44 -41.51 0.14
C ALA A 197 2.66 -40.38 1.16
N THR A 198 2.22 -39.17 0.87
CA THR A 198 2.32 -38.00 1.76
C THR A 198 1.09 -37.83 2.66
N GLN A 199 1.22 -37.01 3.71
CA GLN A 199 0.07 -36.54 4.50
C GLN A 199 -0.58 -35.31 3.86
N THR A 200 -1.88 -35.10 4.11
CA THR A 200 -2.65 -33.94 3.62
C THR A 200 -2.16 -32.62 4.20
N GLY A 201 -2.22 -31.54 3.42
CA GLY A 201 -1.78 -30.22 3.90
C GLY A 201 -0.27 -30.11 4.09
N GLN A 202 0.50 -30.86 3.29
CA GLN A 202 1.94 -30.70 3.18
C GLN A 202 2.28 -29.47 2.34
N SER A 203 3.40 -28.80 2.64
CA SER A 203 3.90 -27.70 1.81
C SER A 203 4.17 -28.16 0.38
N LYS A 204 3.58 -27.47 -0.60
CA LYS A 204 3.81 -27.69 -2.04
C LYS A 204 5.25 -27.40 -2.48
N ARG A 205 6.03 -26.70 -1.63
CA ARG A 205 7.42 -26.34 -1.88
C ARG A 205 8.41 -27.31 -1.25
N CYS A 206 7.93 -28.46 -0.77
CA CYS A 206 8.80 -29.45 -0.19
C CYS A 206 9.80 -29.97 -1.23
N ILE A 207 11.08 -30.07 -0.81
CA ILE A 207 12.20 -30.57 -1.62
C ILE A 207 12.97 -31.69 -0.93
N ASN A 208 12.65 -32.00 0.34
CA ASN A 208 13.18 -33.14 1.06
C ASN A 208 12.11 -33.70 2.00
N TRP A 209 11.90 -35.01 1.95
CA TRP A 209 10.90 -35.72 2.73
C TRP A 209 11.54 -36.80 3.60
N TYR A 210 10.92 -37.06 4.74
CA TYR A 210 11.27 -38.13 5.66
C TYR A 210 10.10 -39.10 5.85
N LEU A 211 10.35 -40.41 5.78
CA LEU A 211 9.35 -41.44 6.02
C LEU A 211 9.19 -41.68 7.53
N VAL A 212 8.03 -41.29 8.08
CA VAL A 212 7.74 -41.41 9.52
C VAL A 212 7.70 -42.88 9.94
N GLN A 213 8.57 -43.25 10.88
CA GLN A 213 8.60 -44.58 11.48
C GLN A 213 7.63 -44.65 12.66
N SER A 214 7.18 -45.86 13.01
CA SER A 214 6.17 -46.09 14.05
C SER A 214 6.55 -45.66 15.47
N ALA A 215 7.82 -45.32 15.70
CA ALA A 215 8.37 -44.82 16.96
C ALA A 215 8.83 -43.35 16.90
N ASP A 216 8.66 -42.65 15.77
CA ASP A 216 9.01 -41.24 15.67
C ASP A 216 8.02 -40.34 16.42
N THR A 217 8.57 -39.33 17.09
CA THR A 217 7.87 -38.12 17.54
C THR A 217 8.34 -36.92 16.72
N CYS A 218 7.62 -35.79 16.72
CA CYS A 218 8.14 -34.59 16.06
C CYS A 218 9.48 -34.15 16.67
N ALA A 219 9.66 -34.32 17.99
CA ALA A 219 10.90 -34.00 18.67
C ALA A 219 12.08 -34.84 18.14
N THR A 220 11.90 -36.15 17.92
CA THR A 220 12.96 -37.01 17.35
C THR A 220 13.22 -36.74 15.87
N ILE A 221 12.20 -36.37 15.08
CA ILE A 221 12.37 -35.95 13.68
C ILE A 221 13.15 -34.62 13.63
N VAL A 222 12.77 -33.63 14.43
CA VAL A 222 13.47 -32.34 14.54
C VAL A 222 14.92 -32.55 14.96
N ALA A 223 15.19 -33.31 16.03
CA ALA A 223 16.55 -33.58 16.50
C ALA A 223 17.43 -34.31 15.45
N ARG A 224 16.83 -35.10 14.56
CA ARG A 224 17.52 -35.79 13.46
C ARG A 224 17.98 -34.81 12.36
N PHE A 225 17.24 -33.72 12.13
CA PHE A 225 17.46 -32.79 11.02
C PHE A 225 17.82 -31.35 11.45
N SER A 226 17.96 -31.07 12.75
CA SER A 226 18.26 -29.72 13.25
C SER A 226 19.65 -29.21 12.83
N ASN A 227 20.59 -30.13 12.61
CA ASN A 227 21.99 -29.82 12.26
C ASN A 227 22.35 -30.18 10.80
N THR A 228 21.39 -30.62 9.98
CA THR A 228 21.62 -30.90 8.56
C THR A 228 21.47 -29.61 7.73
N VAL A 229 21.65 -29.70 6.40
CA VAL A 229 21.33 -28.60 5.47
C VAL A 229 19.86 -28.17 5.54
N ASP A 230 18.99 -29.05 6.06
CA ASP A 230 17.55 -28.82 6.20
C ASP A 230 17.21 -27.96 7.43
N LYS A 231 18.10 -27.90 8.44
CA LYS A 231 17.98 -27.11 9.68
C LYS A 231 16.57 -27.15 10.30
N LEU A 232 15.98 -28.33 10.37
CA LEU A 232 14.59 -28.51 10.75
C LEU A 232 14.35 -28.06 12.20
N THR A 233 13.34 -27.23 12.39
CA THR A 233 12.82 -26.83 13.72
C THR A 233 11.43 -27.43 13.93
N LEU A 234 10.95 -27.50 15.18
CA LEU A 234 9.59 -27.94 15.44
C LEU A 234 8.53 -27.04 14.78
N PRO A 235 8.62 -25.68 14.87
CA PRO A 235 7.73 -24.81 14.11
C PRO A 235 7.69 -25.14 12.61
N ASN A 236 8.86 -25.25 11.96
CA ASN A 236 8.94 -25.56 10.54
C ASN A 236 8.33 -26.94 10.20
N LEU A 237 8.59 -27.98 11.01
CA LEU A 237 8.05 -29.32 10.77
C LEU A 237 6.51 -29.34 10.80
N LEU A 238 5.91 -28.69 11.81
CA LEU A 238 4.45 -28.61 11.96
C LEU A 238 3.81 -27.72 10.89
N GLN A 239 4.48 -26.61 10.56
CA GLN A 239 4.06 -25.68 9.54
C GLN A 239 4.05 -26.30 8.13
N TRP A 240 5.13 -27.00 7.75
CA TRP A 240 5.21 -27.67 6.44
C TRP A 240 4.38 -28.96 6.34
N ASN A 241 3.76 -29.41 7.43
CA ASN A 241 2.92 -30.61 7.51
C ASN A 241 1.72 -30.35 8.43
N THR A 242 0.78 -29.53 7.96
CA THR A 242 -0.30 -28.99 8.80
C THR A 242 -1.18 -30.06 9.47
N ALA A 243 -1.33 -31.26 8.89
CA ALA A 243 -2.10 -32.33 9.51
C ALA A 243 -1.38 -33.01 10.70
N LEU A 244 -0.13 -32.66 11.02
CA LEU A 244 0.50 -33.00 12.31
C LEU A 244 -0.16 -32.25 13.49
N GLY A 245 -0.75 -31.08 13.24
CA GLY A 245 -1.33 -30.20 14.26
C GLY A 245 -0.29 -29.50 15.14
N SER A 246 -0.69 -28.40 15.80
CA SER A 246 0.20 -27.61 16.67
C SER A 246 0.79 -28.39 17.86
N THR A 247 0.17 -29.51 18.24
CA THR A 247 0.61 -30.40 19.33
C THR A 247 1.27 -31.70 18.82
N CYS A 248 1.57 -31.82 17.52
CA CYS A 248 2.12 -33.04 16.88
C CYS A 248 1.23 -34.30 16.98
N THR A 249 0.00 -34.21 17.52
CA THR A 249 -0.88 -35.39 17.71
C THR A 249 -1.24 -36.11 16.41
N GLY A 250 -1.21 -35.41 15.27
CA GLY A 250 -1.44 -36.00 13.96
C GLY A 250 -0.31 -36.87 13.41
N LEU A 251 0.89 -36.88 14.02
CA LEU A 251 2.02 -37.68 13.55
C LEU A 251 1.72 -39.19 13.56
N ALA A 252 0.91 -39.67 14.52
CA ALA A 252 0.47 -41.07 14.54
C ALA A 252 -0.35 -41.44 13.28
N ALA A 253 -1.19 -40.52 12.77
CA ALA A 253 -1.92 -40.69 11.51
C ALA A 253 -1.04 -40.49 10.26
N ALA A 254 0.22 -40.06 10.44
CA ALA A 254 1.26 -39.97 9.44
C ALA A 254 2.30 -41.10 9.52
N ALA A 255 2.14 -42.09 10.40
CA ALA A 255 3.00 -43.27 10.42
C ALA A 255 3.03 -43.97 9.05
N GLN A 256 4.22 -44.34 8.57
CA GLN A 256 4.47 -44.86 7.21
C GLN A 256 4.05 -43.90 6.07
N LYS A 257 3.86 -42.61 6.35
CA LYS A 257 3.73 -41.54 5.35
C LYS A 257 4.97 -40.65 5.37
N TRP A 258 5.17 -39.93 4.28
CA TRP A 258 6.26 -38.99 4.11
C TRP A 258 5.86 -37.60 4.62
N VAL A 259 6.61 -37.08 5.59
CA VAL A 259 6.53 -35.69 6.07
C VAL A 259 7.61 -34.84 5.42
N CYS A 260 7.30 -33.59 5.15
CA CYS A 260 8.24 -32.62 4.63
C CYS A 260 9.24 -32.23 5.73
N ILE A 261 10.53 -32.28 5.41
CA ILE A 261 11.62 -31.87 6.31
C ILE A 261 12.47 -30.74 5.73
N ARG A 262 12.20 -30.29 4.51
CA ARG A 262 12.79 -29.08 3.91
C ARG A 262 11.91 -28.53 2.79
N VAL A 263 11.71 -27.22 2.77
CA VAL A 263 11.12 -26.49 1.62
C VAL A 263 12.18 -25.69 0.88
N GLU A 264 11.92 -25.36 -0.38
CA GLU A 264 12.64 -24.28 -1.06
C GLU A 264 12.18 -22.93 -0.50
N PRO A 265 13.09 -22.04 -0.05
CA PRO A 265 12.74 -20.69 0.42
C PRO A 265 12.19 -19.83 -0.73
N TYR A 266 11.37 -18.82 -0.43
CA TYR A 266 10.85 -17.90 -1.45
C TYR A 266 12.02 -17.20 -2.17
N TRP A 267 11.95 -17.07 -3.50
CA TRP A 267 13.10 -16.59 -4.28
C TRP A 267 13.56 -15.20 -3.83
N LEU A 268 12.67 -14.35 -3.31
CA LEU A 268 13.02 -13.02 -2.78
C LEU A 268 13.81 -13.07 -1.46
N ASP A 269 13.68 -14.15 -0.68
CA ASP A 269 14.47 -14.46 0.52
C ASP A 269 15.79 -15.18 0.15
N ALA A 270 15.77 -15.96 -0.92
CA ALA A 270 16.90 -16.77 -1.37
C ALA A 270 17.89 -16.01 -2.27
N ILE A 271 17.42 -14.97 -2.98
CA ILE A 271 18.24 -14.21 -3.92
C ILE A 271 19.30 -13.41 -3.17
N LYS A 272 20.47 -13.27 -3.79
CA LYS A 272 21.55 -12.44 -3.29
C LYS A 272 21.07 -10.98 -3.24
N HIS A 273 20.83 -10.44 -2.05
CA HIS A 273 20.33 -9.06 -1.91
C HIS A 273 21.43 -8.05 -2.25
N GLN A 274 21.26 -7.35 -3.38
CA GLN A 274 22.25 -6.40 -3.88
C GLN A 274 21.68 -4.98 -4.05
N GLY A 275 20.51 -4.67 -3.49
CA GLY A 275 19.93 -3.33 -3.50
C GLY A 275 20.89 -2.26 -2.97
N LYS A 276 21.05 -1.18 -3.73
CA LYS A 276 21.92 -0.04 -3.43
C LYS A 276 21.09 1.23 -3.48
N ALA A 277 20.97 1.95 -2.36
CA ALA A 277 20.38 3.28 -2.34
C ALA A 277 21.47 4.36 -2.51
N PRO A 278 21.69 4.92 -3.73
CA PRO A 278 22.83 5.79 -3.98
C PRO A 278 22.75 7.16 -3.29
N TYR A 279 21.55 7.56 -2.84
CA TYR A 279 21.29 8.83 -2.14
C TYR A 279 21.07 8.65 -0.63
N ALA A 280 21.19 7.43 -0.11
CA ALA A 280 21.24 7.17 1.33
C ALA A 280 22.68 7.26 1.86
N GLU A 281 22.84 7.15 3.18
CA GLU A 281 24.15 6.99 3.81
C GLU A 281 24.92 5.74 3.33
N SER A 282 26.25 5.79 3.43
CA SER A 282 27.10 4.65 3.06
C SER A 282 26.80 3.43 3.93
N GLY A 283 26.67 2.26 3.29
CA GLY A 283 26.31 1.01 3.97
C GLY A 283 24.80 0.82 4.21
N TYR A 284 23.94 1.68 3.67
CA TYR A 284 22.49 1.52 3.75
C TYR A 284 22.03 0.18 3.13
N GLN A 285 21.47 -0.68 3.98
CA GLN A 285 20.84 -1.94 3.61
C GLN A 285 19.45 -1.67 3.02
N VAL A 286 19.05 -2.33 1.92
CA VAL A 286 17.70 -2.20 1.34
C VAL A 286 16.78 -3.34 1.78
N TYR A 287 17.25 -4.58 1.69
CA TYR A 287 16.52 -5.76 2.13
C TYR A 287 16.84 -6.11 3.59
N ARG A 288 15.81 -6.32 4.42
CA ARG A 288 15.92 -6.81 5.80
C ARG A 288 15.04 -8.04 6.00
N ASN A 289 15.60 -9.17 6.42
CA ASN A 289 14.81 -10.29 6.95
C ASN A 289 14.61 -10.07 8.47
N VAL A 290 13.37 -10.11 8.97
CA VAL A 290 13.10 -9.83 10.39
C VAL A 290 13.81 -10.79 11.37
N LYS A 291 14.15 -12.01 10.92
CA LYS A 291 14.87 -12.99 11.75
C LYS A 291 16.35 -12.59 11.97
N ASP A 292 16.97 -11.85 11.05
CA ASP A 292 18.31 -11.27 11.23
C ASP A 292 18.33 -10.19 12.32
N PHE A 293 17.20 -9.53 12.54
CA PHE A 293 17.00 -8.54 13.61
C PHE A 293 16.53 -9.18 14.93
N GLY A 294 16.51 -10.52 14.99
CA GLY A 294 16.30 -11.30 16.21
C GLY A 294 14.92 -11.95 16.35
N ALA A 295 13.98 -11.68 15.44
CA ALA A 295 12.62 -12.23 15.51
C ALA A 295 12.63 -13.76 15.41
N LYS A 296 11.73 -14.43 16.13
CA LYS A 296 11.64 -15.89 16.19
C LYS A 296 10.58 -16.44 15.26
N GLY A 297 9.40 -15.83 15.23
CA GLY A 297 8.24 -16.38 14.52
C GLY A 297 7.76 -17.71 15.11
N ASP A 298 7.99 -17.94 16.41
CA ASP A 298 7.71 -19.21 17.12
C ASP A 298 6.30 -19.30 17.73
N GLY A 299 5.54 -18.20 17.74
CA GLY A 299 4.22 -18.12 18.36
C GLY A 299 4.22 -17.95 19.88
N GLU A 300 5.38 -17.72 20.50
CA GLU A 300 5.56 -17.50 21.94
C GLU A 300 6.30 -16.18 22.23
N THR A 301 7.45 -15.97 21.59
CA THR A 301 8.32 -14.80 21.76
C THR A 301 7.65 -13.52 21.28
N ASP A 302 7.83 -12.41 22.02
CA ASP A 302 7.44 -11.07 21.59
C ASP A 302 8.45 -10.53 20.56
N ASP A 303 8.04 -10.56 19.29
CA ASP A 303 8.87 -10.17 18.15
C ASP A 303 8.74 -8.68 17.78
N THR A 304 7.88 -7.90 18.47
CA THR A 304 7.62 -6.49 18.16
C THR A 304 8.91 -5.67 18.01
N ALA A 305 9.85 -5.79 18.95
CA ALA A 305 11.08 -5.01 18.93
C ALA A 305 12.00 -5.39 17.76
N ALA A 306 12.12 -6.69 17.44
CA ALA A 306 12.94 -7.17 16.34
C ALA A 306 12.38 -6.72 14.98
N ILE A 307 11.06 -6.82 14.80
CA ILE A 307 10.36 -6.36 13.59
C ILE A 307 10.53 -4.84 13.43
N GLN A 308 10.33 -4.06 14.51
CA GLN A 308 10.48 -2.60 14.44
C GLN A 308 11.92 -2.16 14.16
N ASN A 309 12.91 -2.89 14.67
CA ASN A 309 14.32 -2.66 14.36
C ASN A 309 14.63 -2.92 12.88
N ALA A 310 14.09 -3.99 12.29
CA ALA A 310 14.22 -4.25 10.85
C ALA A 310 13.65 -3.08 10.02
N ILE A 311 12.45 -2.58 10.37
CA ILE A 311 11.78 -1.47 9.66
C ILE A 311 12.53 -0.14 9.82
N SER A 312 13.08 0.17 10.99
CA SER A 312 13.69 1.47 11.29
C SER A 312 15.19 1.58 11.01
N SER A 313 15.87 0.44 10.79
CA SER A 313 17.31 0.35 10.49
C SER A 313 17.75 1.26 9.32
N GLY A 314 18.85 2.00 9.51
CA GLY A 314 19.37 2.94 8.51
C GLY A 314 18.71 4.32 8.52
N ASN A 315 18.49 4.91 9.71
CA ASN A 315 18.06 6.30 9.91
C ASN A 315 16.94 6.75 8.94
N ARG A 316 15.88 5.95 8.88
CA ARG A 316 14.81 6.07 7.86
C ARG A 316 13.80 7.16 8.20
N CYS A 317 13.00 7.54 7.20
CA CYS A 317 11.94 8.53 7.35
C CYS A 317 10.79 8.00 8.24
N GLY A 318 10.86 8.34 9.52
CA GLY A 318 9.84 8.10 10.55
C GLY A 318 9.38 9.42 11.17
N GLN A 319 9.16 9.44 12.49
CA GLN A 319 8.66 10.63 13.19
C GLN A 319 9.51 11.88 12.91
N GLY A 320 8.88 12.95 12.43
CA GLY A 320 9.54 14.22 12.12
C GLY A 320 10.15 14.30 10.72
N CYS A 321 9.92 13.30 9.87
CA CYS A 321 10.19 13.32 8.44
C CYS A 321 8.87 13.14 7.68
N ASP A 322 8.45 14.13 6.89
CA ASP A 322 7.16 14.05 6.17
C ASP A 322 7.21 12.99 5.06
N SER A 323 8.25 13.03 4.23
CA SER A 323 8.45 12.11 3.11
C SER A 323 9.95 11.89 2.82
N SER A 324 10.29 10.77 2.16
CA SER A 324 11.57 10.60 1.47
C SER A 324 11.53 9.49 0.44
N THR A 325 12.30 9.65 -0.63
CA THR A 325 12.48 8.66 -1.70
C THR A 325 13.85 7.97 -1.68
N THR A 326 14.74 8.41 -0.78
CA THR A 326 16.14 7.96 -0.72
C THR A 326 16.37 6.74 0.16
N LYS A 327 15.40 6.35 1.00
CA LYS A 327 15.57 5.34 2.08
C LYS A 327 14.54 4.21 2.03
N PRO A 328 14.51 3.39 0.96
CA PRO A 328 13.56 2.31 0.79
C PRO A 328 13.82 1.13 1.74
N ALA A 329 12.79 0.35 2.03
CA ALA A 329 12.98 -0.94 2.67
C ALA A 329 12.11 -2.04 2.07
N VAL A 330 12.73 -3.16 1.70
CA VAL A 330 12.06 -4.47 1.81
C VAL A 330 12.25 -4.95 3.25
N VAL A 331 11.15 -5.23 3.94
CA VAL A 331 11.15 -5.92 5.23
C VAL A 331 10.45 -7.25 5.02
N PHE A 332 11.24 -8.30 4.90
CA PHE A 332 10.78 -9.65 4.63
C PHE A 332 10.48 -10.42 5.92
N PHE A 333 9.36 -11.14 5.91
CA PHE A 333 8.88 -11.98 7.00
C PHE A 333 8.85 -13.42 6.51
N PRO A 334 9.84 -14.25 6.88
CA PRO A 334 9.78 -15.68 6.63
C PRO A 334 8.57 -16.32 7.32
N PRO A 335 8.21 -17.55 6.94
CA PRO A 335 7.13 -18.28 7.59
C PRO A 335 7.31 -18.36 9.12
N GLY A 336 6.19 -18.22 9.84
CA GLY A 336 6.14 -18.26 11.30
C GLY A 336 4.95 -17.50 11.90
N THR A 337 4.77 -17.60 13.22
CA THR A 337 3.83 -16.77 13.99
C THR A 337 4.61 -15.80 14.86
N TYR A 338 4.49 -14.52 14.57
CA TYR A 338 5.16 -13.43 15.29
C TYR A 338 4.16 -12.84 16.28
N ASN A 339 4.32 -13.13 17.58
CA ASN A 339 3.51 -12.45 18.58
C ASN A 339 4.02 -11.02 18.75
N ILE A 340 3.09 -10.08 18.93
CA ILE A 340 3.40 -8.66 19.04
C ILE A 340 2.62 -8.02 20.20
N SER A 341 3.32 -7.21 21.01
CA SER A 341 2.75 -6.51 22.17
C SER A 341 2.40 -5.05 21.91
N SER A 342 2.97 -4.44 20.88
CA SER A 342 2.56 -3.11 20.41
C SER A 342 2.60 -2.99 18.89
N ALA A 343 2.02 -1.90 18.39
CA ALA A 343 1.92 -1.58 16.97
C ALA A 343 3.28 -1.70 16.24
N ILE A 344 3.23 -2.29 15.05
CA ILE A 344 4.33 -2.30 14.09
C ILE A 344 4.20 -1.07 13.19
N ILE A 345 5.06 -0.08 13.40
CA ILE A 345 5.00 1.21 12.71
C ILE A 345 5.68 1.09 11.35
N THR A 346 4.91 1.36 10.28
CA THR A 346 5.37 1.31 8.90
C THR A 346 5.93 2.66 8.48
N TYR A 347 7.25 2.77 8.42
CA TYR A 347 7.97 3.99 8.01
C TYR A 347 7.69 4.31 6.52
N TYR A 348 7.98 5.53 6.07
CA TYR A 348 7.85 5.94 4.67
C TYR A 348 8.65 5.01 3.72
N GLN A 349 8.23 4.83 2.46
CA GLN A 349 8.93 4.01 1.46
C GLN A 349 9.22 2.55 1.90
N THR A 350 8.25 1.87 2.52
CA THR A 350 8.43 0.51 3.10
C THR A 350 7.53 -0.52 2.43
N HIS A 351 8.11 -1.65 2.03
CA HIS A 351 7.42 -2.86 1.60
C HIS A 351 7.57 -3.93 2.69
N MET A 352 6.51 -4.19 3.44
CA MET A 352 6.41 -5.37 4.32
C MET A 352 5.92 -6.54 3.48
N ILE A 353 6.71 -7.61 3.41
CA ILE A 353 6.47 -8.74 2.51
C ILE A 353 6.59 -10.04 3.30
N GLY A 354 5.49 -10.78 3.45
CA GLY A 354 5.55 -12.17 3.92
C GLY A 354 5.87 -13.17 2.80
N ASP A 355 6.28 -14.38 3.20
CA ASP A 355 6.28 -15.53 2.29
C ASP A 355 4.85 -15.76 1.75
N PRO A 356 4.66 -15.82 0.41
CA PRO A 356 3.31 -15.90 -0.18
C PRO A 356 2.63 -17.26 -0.06
N TYR A 357 3.34 -18.34 0.29
CA TYR A 357 2.75 -19.67 0.47
C TYR A 357 2.29 -19.94 1.89
N ASP A 358 3.11 -19.47 2.81
CA ASP A 358 3.10 -19.90 4.19
C ASP A 358 3.05 -18.64 5.04
N LEU A 359 1.91 -17.96 4.87
CA LEU A 359 1.69 -16.57 5.24
C LEU A 359 2.10 -16.33 6.71
N PRO A 360 3.11 -15.48 6.98
CA PRO A 360 3.47 -15.15 8.34
C PRO A 360 2.28 -14.54 9.08
N ARG A 361 2.04 -15.03 10.30
CA ARG A 361 0.97 -14.53 11.17
C ARG A 361 1.52 -13.47 12.12
N LEU A 362 1.03 -12.24 12.02
CA LEU A 362 1.21 -11.22 13.05
C LEU A 362 0.07 -11.37 14.06
N LYS A 363 0.37 -11.77 15.29
CA LYS A 363 -0.62 -12.10 16.32
C LYS A 363 -0.52 -11.13 17.50
N ALA A 364 -1.57 -10.35 17.71
CA ALA A 364 -1.67 -9.46 18.86
C ALA A 364 -1.73 -10.27 20.17
N PHE A 365 -0.92 -9.92 21.16
CA PHE A 365 -1.13 -10.43 22.52
C PHE A 365 -2.47 -9.94 23.09
N ARG A 366 -3.02 -10.67 24.08
CA ARG A 366 -4.24 -10.26 24.79
C ARG A 366 -4.17 -8.85 25.38
N GLY A 367 -2.98 -8.41 25.79
CA GLY A 367 -2.71 -7.08 26.33
C GLY A 367 -2.00 -6.13 25.35
N PHE A 368 -2.24 -6.30 24.04
CA PHE A 368 -1.66 -5.45 22.99
C PHE A 368 -1.95 -3.95 23.21
N VAL A 369 -0.96 -3.10 22.96
CA VAL A 369 -1.05 -1.63 23.10
C VAL A 369 -0.64 -0.94 21.80
N GLY A 370 -1.59 -0.30 21.12
CA GLY A 370 -1.34 0.43 19.88
C GLY A 370 -2.66 0.81 19.20
N TYR A 371 -2.60 1.59 18.11
CA TYR A 371 -3.79 1.94 17.35
C TYR A 371 -4.27 0.79 16.46
N ALA A 372 -3.30 0.04 15.92
CA ALA A 372 -3.49 -1.19 15.13
C ALA A 372 -2.26 -2.10 15.18
N VAL A 373 -2.41 -3.37 14.82
CA VAL A 373 -1.30 -4.33 14.69
C VAL A 373 -0.22 -3.82 13.72
N ILE A 374 -0.61 -3.29 12.57
CA ILE A 374 0.26 -2.48 11.69
C ILE A 374 -0.26 -1.05 11.65
N GLU A 375 0.61 -0.07 11.92
CA GLU A 375 0.28 1.35 11.94
C GLU A 375 0.96 2.08 10.78
N GLY A 376 0.18 2.51 9.78
CA GLY A 376 0.66 3.12 8.53
C GLY A 376 0.98 4.61 8.62
N ASN A 377 0.44 5.32 9.62
CA ASN A 377 0.71 6.74 9.85
C ASN A 377 0.44 7.18 11.31
N PRO A 378 1.34 6.89 12.27
CA PRO A 378 1.05 7.10 13.68
C PRO A 378 0.76 8.56 14.07
N TYR A 379 -0.01 8.73 15.13
CA TYR A 379 -0.24 10.04 15.75
C TYR A 379 0.91 10.40 16.70
N SER A 380 1.58 11.52 16.43
CA SER A 380 2.58 12.11 17.34
C SER A 380 1.97 13.01 18.41
N ALA A 381 0.81 13.59 18.11
CA ALA A 381 -0.08 14.33 19.01
C ALA A 381 -1.52 14.24 18.46
N PRO A 382 -2.56 14.66 19.21
CA PRO A 382 -3.92 14.71 18.69
C PRO A 382 -3.99 15.51 17.38
N ASN A 383 -4.50 14.88 16.32
CA ASN A 383 -4.59 15.43 14.96
C ASN A 383 -3.24 15.77 14.29
N VAL A 384 -2.11 15.24 14.77
CA VAL A 384 -0.78 15.41 14.15
C VAL A 384 -0.16 14.05 13.86
N ASN A 385 -0.29 13.60 12.62
CA ASN A 385 0.32 12.37 12.13
C ASN A 385 1.84 12.51 11.92
N TRP A 386 2.54 11.40 11.66
CA TRP A 386 3.97 11.40 11.29
C TRP A 386 4.22 11.95 9.89
N HIS A 387 3.32 11.63 8.95
CA HIS A 387 3.34 12.06 7.55
C HIS A 387 2.00 12.73 7.22
N GLY A 388 1.98 13.69 6.29
CA GLY A 388 0.74 14.22 5.73
C GLY A 388 -0.12 13.09 5.14
N PRO A 389 -1.41 12.92 5.50
CA PRO A 389 -2.23 11.81 5.00
C PRO A 389 -2.41 11.77 3.47
N THR A 390 -2.32 12.92 2.81
CA THR A 390 -2.30 13.07 1.33
C THR A 390 -0.92 12.87 0.72
N ASN A 391 0.14 12.85 1.53
CA ASN A 391 1.54 12.75 1.09
C ASN A 391 2.18 11.40 1.47
N ASN A 392 1.43 10.53 2.16
CA ASN A 392 1.91 9.25 2.70
C ASN A 392 1.94 8.16 1.61
N PHE A 393 2.80 8.36 0.61
CA PHE A 393 3.00 7.52 -0.57
C PHE A 393 3.90 6.31 -0.29
N TYR A 394 4.01 5.42 -1.29
CA TYR A 394 5.04 4.39 -1.40
C TYR A 394 5.09 3.40 -0.22
N LYS A 395 3.94 2.82 0.15
CA LYS A 395 3.85 1.77 1.19
C LYS A 395 3.14 0.53 0.67
N VAL A 396 3.76 -0.63 0.86
CA VAL A 396 3.19 -1.94 0.50
C VAL A 396 3.18 -2.83 1.73
N VAL A 397 2.05 -3.50 1.99
CA VAL A 397 2.00 -4.66 2.91
C VAL A 397 1.37 -5.81 2.16
N ARG A 398 2.05 -6.95 2.10
CA ARG A 398 1.55 -8.12 1.37
C ARG A 398 1.90 -9.46 2.00
N ASN A 399 1.04 -10.45 1.78
CA ASN A 399 1.21 -11.84 2.21
C ASN A 399 1.23 -12.00 3.74
N PHE A 400 0.13 -11.68 4.43
CA PHE A 400 0.06 -11.81 5.89
C PHE A 400 -1.23 -12.44 6.39
N ILE A 401 -1.14 -13.07 7.56
CA ILE A 401 -2.30 -13.27 8.44
C ILE A 401 -2.20 -12.24 9.58
N ILE A 402 -3.24 -11.42 9.76
CA ILE A 402 -3.34 -10.45 10.84
C ILE A 402 -4.37 -10.97 11.85
N ASP A 403 -3.92 -11.32 13.05
CA ASP A 403 -4.70 -12.03 14.06
C ASP A 403 -4.84 -11.20 15.34
N THR A 404 -6.06 -10.71 15.59
CA THR A 404 -6.41 -9.99 16.82
C THR A 404 -7.22 -10.86 17.80
N THR A 405 -7.51 -12.12 17.47
CA THR A 405 -8.50 -12.96 18.19
C THR A 405 -8.20 -13.17 19.68
N ALA A 406 -6.93 -13.05 20.09
CA ALA A 406 -6.53 -13.16 21.49
C ALA A 406 -6.87 -11.92 22.35
N MET A 407 -7.15 -10.77 21.74
CA MET A 407 -7.58 -9.56 22.43
C MET A 407 -9.05 -9.70 22.92
N PRO A 408 -9.41 -9.06 24.06
CA PRO A 408 -10.79 -9.03 24.55
C PRO A 408 -11.76 -8.40 23.54
N ALA A 409 -12.97 -8.93 23.43
CA ALA A 409 -13.97 -8.47 22.46
C ALA A 409 -14.36 -6.98 22.65
N ASP A 410 -14.30 -6.48 23.88
CA ASP A 410 -14.58 -5.09 24.24
C ASP A 410 -13.41 -4.11 23.98
N ALA A 411 -12.26 -4.62 23.56
CA ALA A 411 -11.10 -3.83 23.12
C ALA A 411 -11.20 -3.49 21.63
N TYR A 412 -10.58 -2.37 21.24
CA TYR A 412 -10.43 -1.96 19.84
C TYR A 412 -9.32 -2.78 19.16
N GLY A 413 -9.58 -4.05 18.89
CA GLY A 413 -8.69 -4.92 18.12
C GLY A 413 -8.68 -4.52 16.64
N THR A 414 -7.81 -3.59 16.27
CA THR A 414 -7.59 -3.16 14.87
C THR A 414 -6.45 -3.95 14.23
N GLY A 415 -6.68 -4.53 13.05
CA GLY A 415 -5.63 -5.22 12.28
C GLY A 415 -4.63 -4.25 11.64
N ILE A 416 -5.08 -3.42 10.69
CA ILE A 416 -4.21 -2.43 10.03
C ILE A 416 -4.87 -1.04 10.08
N HIS A 417 -4.09 -0.04 10.50
CA HIS A 417 -4.38 1.38 10.31
C HIS A 417 -3.69 1.84 9.02
N TRP A 418 -4.46 2.18 7.98
CA TRP A 418 -3.95 2.38 6.62
C TRP A 418 -4.29 3.77 6.05
N GLN A 419 -3.98 4.80 6.83
CA GLN A 419 -4.12 6.21 6.45
C GLN A 419 -3.02 6.60 5.44
N VAL A 420 -3.24 6.36 4.15
CA VAL A 420 -2.24 6.47 3.07
C VAL A 420 -2.75 7.22 1.84
N ALA A 421 -1.82 7.53 0.92
CA ALA A 421 -2.07 8.18 -0.35
C ALA A 421 -1.78 7.26 -1.58
N GLN A 422 -1.49 7.83 -2.75
CA GLN A 422 -1.21 7.11 -4.01
C GLN A 422 0.07 6.24 -3.94
N ALA A 423 0.23 5.33 -4.91
CA ALA A 423 1.30 4.33 -4.98
C ALA A 423 1.47 3.54 -3.67
N THR A 424 0.34 3.11 -3.10
CA THR A 424 0.30 2.23 -1.93
C THR A 424 -0.56 1.01 -2.21
N SER A 425 -0.28 -0.12 -1.56
CA SER A 425 -1.10 -1.32 -1.70
C SER A 425 -1.13 -2.23 -0.46
N LEU A 426 -2.32 -2.78 -0.19
CA LEU A 426 -2.50 -3.99 0.61
C LEU A 426 -2.87 -5.12 -0.33
N THR A 427 -2.12 -6.23 -0.31
CA THR A 427 -2.43 -7.41 -1.15
C THR A 427 -2.26 -8.73 -0.41
N ASN A 428 -3.17 -9.69 -0.64
CA ASN A 428 -3.10 -11.05 -0.08
C ASN A 428 -2.96 -11.04 1.46
N ILE A 429 -3.94 -10.44 2.16
CA ILE A 429 -3.96 -10.38 3.63
C ILE A 429 -5.26 -11.00 4.17
N ILE A 430 -5.11 -11.89 5.15
CA ILE A 430 -6.22 -12.54 5.86
C ILE A 430 -6.31 -11.99 7.28
N PHE A 431 -7.44 -11.38 7.61
CA PHE A 431 -7.73 -10.83 8.93
C PHE A 431 -8.57 -11.82 9.73
N TYR A 432 -8.18 -12.05 10.99
CA TYR A 432 -8.97 -12.74 12.00
C TYR A 432 -9.26 -11.80 13.17
N SER A 433 -10.54 -11.49 13.34
CA SER A 433 -11.06 -10.63 14.41
C SER A 433 -11.77 -11.46 15.47
N ASN A 434 -11.89 -10.95 16.70
CA ASN A 434 -12.64 -11.63 17.76
C ASN A 434 -14.11 -11.80 17.31
N PRO A 435 -14.65 -13.04 17.27
CA PRO A 435 -15.96 -13.34 16.69
C PRO A 435 -17.12 -13.21 17.69
N SER A 436 -16.87 -12.78 18.93
CA SER A 436 -17.91 -12.66 19.96
C SER A 436 -18.93 -11.58 19.60
N ALA A 437 -20.21 -11.82 19.87
CA ALA A 437 -21.25 -10.81 19.71
C ALA A 437 -20.92 -9.53 20.51
N GLY A 438 -21.13 -8.35 19.92
CA GLY A 438 -20.79 -7.07 20.53
C GLY A 438 -19.30 -6.71 20.54
N THR A 439 -18.46 -7.48 19.83
CA THR A 439 -17.04 -7.16 19.59
C THR A 439 -16.86 -5.73 19.06
N LYS A 440 -15.73 -5.08 19.41
CA LYS A 440 -15.29 -3.79 18.84
C LYS A 440 -14.15 -3.94 17.83
N HIS A 441 -13.80 -5.17 17.46
CA HIS A 441 -12.70 -5.45 16.53
C HIS A 441 -13.02 -5.01 15.10
N GLN A 442 -11.98 -4.60 14.39
CA GLN A 442 -12.04 -4.19 12.99
C GLN A 442 -10.79 -4.65 12.24
N GLY A 443 -10.95 -5.25 11.05
CA GLY A 443 -9.80 -5.76 10.29
C GLY A 443 -8.94 -4.62 9.75
N LEU A 444 -9.55 -3.72 8.99
CA LEU A 444 -8.92 -2.54 8.40
C LEU A 444 -9.57 -1.26 8.94
N TYR A 445 -8.75 -0.25 9.25
CA TYR A 445 -9.15 1.07 9.71
C TYR A 445 -8.48 2.17 8.88
N ILE A 446 -9.27 3.05 8.27
CA ILE A 446 -8.79 4.23 7.54
C ILE A 446 -9.73 5.41 7.87
N GLU A 447 -9.20 6.49 8.41
CA GLU A 447 -9.96 7.69 8.76
C GLU A 447 -9.89 8.78 7.69
N ASN A 448 -8.80 8.86 6.92
CA ASN A 448 -8.64 9.72 5.74
C ASN A 448 -7.41 9.31 4.89
N GLY A 449 -7.14 10.07 3.82
CA GLY A 449 -6.02 9.90 2.89
C GLY A 449 -6.39 10.32 1.46
N SER A 450 -5.50 10.08 0.50
CA SER A 450 -5.78 10.19 -0.95
C SER A 450 -5.40 8.88 -1.67
N GLY A 451 -6.17 7.85 -1.38
CA GLY A 451 -5.81 6.45 -1.56
C GLY A 451 -5.77 5.98 -3.02
N GLY A 452 -5.03 4.89 -3.21
CA GLY A 452 -4.88 4.19 -4.48
C GLY A 452 -5.65 2.86 -4.52
N TYR A 453 -4.94 1.76 -4.24
CA TYR A 453 -5.37 0.43 -4.65
C TYR A 453 -5.16 -0.65 -3.58
N MET A 454 -6.15 -1.54 -3.39
CA MET A 454 -6.02 -2.72 -2.54
C MET A 454 -6.69 -3.92 -3.20
N SER A 455 -6.14 -5.12 -3.03
CA SER A 455 -6.78 -6.33 -3.56
C SER A 455 -6.52 -7.64 -2.82
N ASN A 456 -7.39 -8.62 -3.04
CA ASN A 456 -7.26 -9.99 -2.50
C ASN A 456 -7.19 -10.00 -0.95
N LEU A 457 -8.12 -9.30 -0.29
CA LEU A 457 -8.19 -9.22 1.18
C LEU A 457 -9.34 -10.08 1.72
N VAL A 458 -9.13 -10.81 2.81
CA VAL A 458 -10.13 -11.71 3.41
C VAL A 458 -10.34 -11.35 4.88
N PHE A 459 -11.57 -11.04 5.27
CA PHE A 459 -11.94 -10.62 6.63
C PHE A 459 -12.82 -11.67 7.29
N ASN A 460 -12.43 -12.16 8.47
CA ASN A 460 -13.17 -13.18 9.22
C ASN A 460 -13.54 -12.64 10.61
N GLY A 461 -14.85 -12.43 10.83
CA GLY A 461 -15.40 -11.89 12.07
C GLY A 461 -15.12 -10.40 12.28
N GLY A 462 -15.48 -9.92 13.47
CA GLY A 462 -15.36 -8.51 13.87
C GLY A 462 -16.63 -7.70 13.64
N LYS A 463 -16.66 -6.49 14.22
CA LYS A 463 -17.75 -5.53 14.03
C LYS A 463 -17.73 -4.99 12.60
N PHE A 464 -16.53 -4.63 12.15
CA PHE A 464 -16.25 -4.19 10.81
C PHE A 464 -15.19 -5.12 10.20
N GLY A 465 -15.43 -5.63 9.00
CA GLY A 465 -14.31 -6.17 8.22
C GLY A 465 -13.34 -5.03 7.90
N ALA A 466 -13.87 -3.96 7.32
CA ALA A 466 -13.18 -2.70 7.08
C ALA A 466 -14.04 -1.50 7.52
N TRP A 467 -13.46 -0.56 8.26
CA TRP A 467 -14.02 0.76 8.58
C TRP A 467 -13.13 1.78 7.87
N ILE A 468 -13.63 2.45 6.83
CA ILE A 468 -12.77 3.26 5.95
C ILE A 468 -13.39 4.59 5.50
N GLY A 469 -12.54 5.60 5.38
CA GLY A 469 -12.83 6.93 4.85
C GLY A 469 -11.62 7.48 4.12
N ASN A 470 -11.81 7.98 2.91
CA ASN A 470 -10.73 8.45 2.04
C ASN A 470 -11.29 9.32 0.92
N GLN A 471 -10.50 10.20 0.31
CA GLN A 471 -10.92 10.94 -0.89
C GLN A 471 -11.41 9.98 -1.98
N GLN A 472 -10.59 8.97 -2.30
CA GLN A 472 -10.94 7.95 -3.28
C GLN A 472 -10.23 6.62 -3.02
N TYR A 473 -10.72 5.53 -3.64
CA TYR A 473 -10.03 4.23 -3.62
C TYR A 473 -10.60 3.23 -4.64
N THR A 474 -9.74 2.34 -5.14
CA THR A 474 -10.15 1.10 -5.82
C THR A 474 -9.91 -0.12 -4.92
N LEU A 475 -10.98 -0.85 -4.58
CA LEU A 475 -10.92 -2.11 -3.82
C LEU A 475 -11.33 -3.27 -4.75
N ARG A 476 -10.47 -4.28 -4.95
CA ARG A 476 -10.75 -5.43 -5.82
C ARG A 476 -10.62 -6.78 -5.11
N ASN A 477 -11.56 -7.68 -5.30
CA ASN A 477 -11.52 -9.04 -4.75
C ASN A 477 -11.36 -9.06 -3.21
N PHE A 478 -12.30 -8.42 -2.50
CA PHE A 478 -12.39 -8.52 -1.03
C PHE A 478 -13.44 -9.55 -0.64
N THR A 479 -13.16 -10.38 0.36
CA THR A 479 -14.12 -11.34 0.92
C THR A 479 -14.36 -11.05 2.40
N PHE A 480 -15.62 -10.90 2.80
CA PHE A 480 -16.05 -10.67 4.17
C PHE A 480 -16.89 -11.84 4.67
N ASN A 481 -16.46 -12.49 5.74
CA ASN A 481 -17.07 -13.68 6.30
C ASN A 481 -17.51 -13.44 7.75
N ASN A 482 -18.81 -13.52 8.03
CA ASN A 482 -19.40 -13.45 9.37
C ASN A 482 -19.01 -12.16 10.13
N CYS A 483 -18.85 -11.04 9.41
CA CYS A 483 -18.71 -9.71 10.02
C CYS A 483 -20.11 -9.18 10.39
N ASP A 484 -20.24 -8.35 11.43
CA ASP A 484 -21.52 -7.64 11.64
C ASP A 484 -21.82 -6.72 10.44
N THR A 485 -20.93 -5.78 10.16
CA THR A 485 -20.87 -5.05 8.89
C THR A 485 -19.59 -5.45 8.15
N GLY A 486 -19.68 -5.80 6.87
CA GLY A 486 -18.50 -6.13 6.05
C GLY A 486 -17.63 -4.89 5.82
N LEU A 487 -18.18 -3.91 5.11
CA LEU A 487 -17.52 -2.65 4.76
C LEU A 487 -18.33 -1.48 5.30
N PHE A 488 -17.78 -0.71 6.24
CA PHE A 488 -18.38 0.51 6.76
C PHE A 488 -17.64 1.73 6.20
N LEU A 489 -18.34 2.55 5.42
CA LEU A 489 -17.83 3.77 4.81
C LEU A 489 -18.19 4.97 5.69
N VAL A 490 -17.20 5.57 6.36
CA VAL A 490 -17.41 6.82 7.11
C VAL A 490 -17.56 8.01 6.18
N TRP A 491 -16.69 8.11 5.16
CA TRP A 491 -16.78 9.15 4.16
C TRP A 491 -16.07 8.79 2.86
N GLY A 492 -16.25 9.60 1.83
CA GLY A 492 -15.36 9.64 0.66
C GLY A 492 -15.99 10.26 -0.56
N TRP A 493 -15.19 10.68 -1.53
CA TRP A 493 -15.69 11.36 -2.72
C TRP A 493 -16.14 10.35 -3.78
N VAL A 494 -15.29 9.35 -4.09
CA VAL A 494 -15.60 8.28 -5.03
C VAL A 494 -14.91 6.95 -4.68
N TRP A 495 -15.69 5.88 -4.57
CA TRP A 495 -15.20 4.52 -4.33
C TRP A 495 -15.52 3.61 -5.50
N HIS A 496 -14.54 2.83 -5.98
CA HIS A 496 -14.80 1.69 -6.87
C HIS A 496 -14.54 0.38 -6.14
N LEU A 497 -15.57 -0.45 -6.07
CA LEU A 497 -15.62 -1.72 -5.36
C LEU A 497 -15.90 -2.83 -6.39
N LYS A 498 -14.91 -3.69 -6.68
CA LYS A 498 -15.03 -4.74 -7.71
C LYS A 498 -14.80 -6.13 -7.15
N SER A 499 -15.63 -7.09 -7.59
CA SER A 499 -15.51 -8.51 -7.20
C SER A 499 -15.53 -8.73 -5.69
N MET A 500 -16.30 -7.90 -4.97
CA MET A 500 -16.51 -8.01 -3.52
C MET A 500 -17.41 -9.21 -3.22
N THR A 501 -17.16 -9.93 -2.13
CA THR A 501 -17.97 -11.07 -1.69
C THR A 501 -18.31 -10.91 -0.21
N PHE A 502 -19.60 -10.94 0.13
CA PHE A 502 -20.08 -10.82 1.50
C PHE A 502 -20.85 -12.09 1.88
N ASN A 503 -20.42 -12.79 2.94
CA ASN A 503 -20.94 -14.09 3.35
C ASN A 503 -21.38 -14.06 4.81
N ASN A 504 -22.66 -14.30 5.09
CA ASN A 504 -23.24 -14.39 6.44
C ASN A 504 -23.06 -13.12 7.29
N ASN A 505 -23.07 -11.93 6.67
CA ASN A 505 -22.99 -10.67 7.38
C ASN A 505 -24.39 -10.13 7.72
N ARG A 506 -24.53 -9.28 8.74
CA ARG A 506 -25.78 -8.51 8.93
C ARG A 506 -25.88 -7.44 7.84
N VAL A 507 -24.82 -6.63 7.67
CA VAL A 507 -24.72 -5.65 6.59
C VAL A 507 -23.53 -5.96 5.69
N GLY A 508 -23.73 -5.94 4.37
CA GLY A 508 -22.64 -6.04 3.41
C GLY A 508 -21.80 -4.78 3.40
N ILE A 509 -22.37 -3.70 2.83
CA ILE A 509 -21.78 -2.35 2.76
C ILE A 509 -22.68 -1.40 3.54
N ASP A 510 -22.11 -0.57 4.41
CA ASP A 510 -22.79 0.53 5.08
C ASP A 510 -22.25 1.86 4.59
N MET A 511 -23.13 2.67 4.00
CA MET A 511 -22.86 4.04 3.56
C MET A 511 -23.86 5.04 4.16
N THR A 512 -24.41 4.75 5.35
CA THR A 512 -25.41 5.59 6.03
C THR A 512 -24.81 6.73 6.85
N THR A 513 -23.48 6.80 7.00
CA THR A 513 -22.79 7.78 7.85
C THR A 513 -23.24 9.22 7.60
N LYS A 514 -23.59 9.93 8.68
CA LYS A 514 -24.04 11.32 8.69
C LYS A 514 -23.17 12.17 9.63
N ASN A 515 -23.02 13.45 9.30
CA ASN A 515 -22.41 14.43 10.21
C ASN A 515 -23.41 14.93 11.27
N ASN A 516 -22.94 15.80 12.17
CA ASN A 516 -23.75 16.39 13.24
C ASN A 516 -24.95 17.24 12.75
N ALA A 517 -24.99 17.62 11.47
CA ALA A 517 -26.12 18.31 10.84
C ALA A 517 -27.09 17.34 10.12
N GLY A 518 -26.89 16.03 10.25
CA GLY A 518 -27.71 14.99 9.62
C GLY A 518 -27.42 14.74 8.14
N LEU A 519 -26.42 15.42 7.57
CA LEU A 519 -26.06 15.29 6.15
C LEU A 519 -25.20 14.05 5.92
N LEU A 520 -25.50 13.27 4.88
CA LEU A 520 -24.73 12.09 4.49
C LEU A 520 -23.25 12.44 4.25
N GLN A 521 -22.34 11.49 4.52
CA GLN A 521 -20.88 11.70 4.45
C GLN A 521 -20.17 10.80 3.43
N VAL A 522 -20.86 9.85 2.81
CA VAL A 522 -20.34 9.11 1.65
C VAL A 522 -20.86 9.75 0.37
N GLY A 523 -19.94 10.20 -0.50
CA GLY A 523 -20.22 10.95 -1.72
C GLY A 523 -20.69 10.06 -2.87
N SER A 524 -19.88 9.10 -3.30
CA SER A 524 -20.25 8.14 -4.33
C SER A 524 -19.58 6.76 -4.23
N VAL A 525 -20.28 5.71 -4.67
CA VAL A 525 -19.83 4.31 -4.69
C VAL A 525 -20.22 3.65 -6.02
N VAL A 526 -19.31 2.90 -6.62
CA VAL A 526 -19.56 2.02 -7.78
C VAL A 526 -19.24 0.59 -7.36
N LEU A 527 -20.25 -0.29 -7.33
CA LEU A 527 -20.11 -1.71 -7.01
C LEU A 527 -20.27 -2.57 -8.27
N SER A 528 -19.22 -3.31 -8.65
CA SER A 528 -19.21 -4.15 -9.86
C SER A 528 -18.83 -5.62 -9.61
N ASP A 529 -19.38 -6.54 -10.40
CA ASP A 529 -19.02 -7.98 -10.46
C ASP A 529 -19.05 -8.74 -9.11
N SER A 530 -19.83 -8.24 -8.15
CA SER A 530 -19.81 -8.58 -6.71
C SER A 530 -20.93 -9.53 -6.26
N GLN A 531 -20.87 -10.01 -5.01
CA GLN A 531 -21.73 -11.07 -4.48
C GLN A 531 -22.19 -10.81 -3.04
N PHE A 532 -23.49 -11.00 -2.77
CA PHE A 532 -24.07 -11.02 -1.42
C PHE A 532 -24.70 -12.39 -1.14
N ASN A 533 -24.19 -13.11 -0.15
CA ASN A 533 -24.62 -14.46 0.23
C ASN A 533 -25.05 -14.52 1.70
N ASN A 534 -26.33 -14.80 1.96
CA ASN A 534 -26.91 -14.85 3.32
C ASN A 534 -26.69 -13.54 4.09
N VAL A 535 -27.06 -12.39 3.51
CA VAL A 535 -26.84 -11.06 4.10
C VAL A 535 -28.18 -10.41 4.40
N GLU A 536 -28.40 -9.86 5.60
CA GLU A 536 -29.71 -9.21 5.92
C GLU A 536 -29.94 -7.98 5.04
N ILE A 537 -28.93 -7.11 4.94
CA ILE A 537 -28.92 -5.90 4.10
C ILE A 537 -27.65 -5.87 3.26
N GLY A 538 -27.77 -5.97 1.94
CA GLY A 538 -26.64 -5.88 1.01
C GLY A 538 -25.91 -4.54 1.12
N ILE A 539 -26.63 -3.43 0.93
CA ILE A 539 -26.11 -2.07 0.99
C ILE A 539 -27.04 -1.18 1.82
N ALA A 540 -26.59 -0.78 3.01
CA ALA A 540 -27.26 0.21 3.84
C ALA A 540 -27.04 1.62 3.27
N SER A 541 -28.11 2.21 2.76
CA SER A 541 -28.13 3.52 2.09
C SER A 541 -29.28 4.34 2.65
N ASP A 542 -28.99 5.57 3.10
CA ASP A 542 -29.98 6.46 3.70
C ASP A 542 -30.56 7.49 2.71
N LYS A 543 -29.98 7.62 1.50
CA LYS A 543 -30.39 8.59 0.47
C LYS A 543 -31.90 8.65 0.20
N VAL A 544 -32.50 9.83 0.28
CA VAL A 544 -33.89 10.10 -0.14
C VAL A 544 -33.96 11.04 -1.35
N ALA A 545 -35.14 11.22 -1.94
CA ALA A 545 -35.34 12.14 -3.06
C ALA A 545 -35.10 13.61 -2.69
N SER A 546 -35.31 13.98 -1.42
CA SER A 546 -35.08 15.32 -0.86
C SER A 546 -33.68 15.50 -0.26
N GLU A 547 -32.71 14.62 -0.59
CA GLU A 547 -31.35 14.68 -0.05
C GLU A 547 -30.62 15.97 -0.45
N SER A 548 -29.81 16.50 0.47
CA SER A 548 -28.97 17.68 0.23
C SER A 548 -27.59 17.47 0.84
N PRO A 549 -26.49 17.58 0.08
CA PRO A 549 -26.40 17.86 -1.35
C PRO A 549 -27.05 16.79 -2.24
N LYS A 550 -27.61 17.18 -3.41
CA LYS A 550 -28.41 16.27 -4.25
C LYS A 550 -27.68 15.01 -4.70
N SER A 551 -26.40 15.10 -5.03
CA SER A 551 -25.60 13.96 -5.48
C SER A 551 -24.91 13.19 -4.33
N ALA A 552 -25.10 13.60 -3.07
CA ALA A 552 -24.62 12.85 -1.92
C ALA A 552 -25.15 11.42 -1.93
N ASN A 553 -24.31 10.48 -1.49
CA ASN A 553 -24.63 9.06 -1.43
C ASN A 553 -25.02 8.45 -2.79
N THR A 554 -24.41 8.94 -3.88
CA THR A 554 -24.55 8.31 -5.20
C THR A 554 -24.09 6.85 -5.12
N LEU A 555 -24.84 5.92 -5.71
CA LEU A 555 -24.49 4.51 -5.75
C LEU A 555 -24.86 3.94 -7.12
N ALA A 556 -23.88 3.36 -7.80
CA ALA A 556 -24.07 2.56 -9.01
C ALA A 556 -23.75 1.09 -8.71
N ILE A 557 -24.59 0.20 -9.23
CA ILE A 557 -24.47 -1.26 -9.12
C ILE A 557 -24.45 -1.81 -10.55
N ASP A 558 -23.48 -2.66 -10.88
CA ASP A 558 -23.40 -3.34 -12.19
C ASP A 558 -22.95 -4.81 -12.01
N ASN A 559 -23.75 -5.74 -12.51
CA ASN A 559 -23.54 -7.19 -12.43
C ASN A 559 -23.23 -7.71 -11.01
N ILE A 560 -24.21 -7.66 -10.10
CA ILE A 560 -24.09 -8.32 -8.78
C ILE A 560 -24.96 -9.57 -8.69
N SER A 561 -24.41 -10.65 -8.13
CA SER A 561 -25.17 -11.85 -7.78
C SER A 561 -25.61 -11.78 -6.32
N VAL A 562 -26.82 -12.25 -6.05
CA VAL A 562 -27.47 -12.13 -4.75
C VAL A 562 -28.11 -13.46 -4.39
N LYS A 563 -27.76 -13.99 -3.21
CA LYS A 563 -28.35 -15.20 -2.63
C LYS A 563 -28.78 -14.92 -1.19
N ASN A 564 -30.05 -15.20 -0.89
CA ASN A 564 -30.62 -15.09 0.47
C ASN A 564 -30.33 -13.72 1.11
N CYS A 565 -30.73 -12.64 0.43
CA CYS A 565 -30.57 -11.27 0.90
C CYS A 565 -31.88 -10.52 0.64
N PRO A 566 -32.74 -10.28 1.65
CA PRO A 566 -34.08 -9.72 1.45
C PRO A 566 -34.06 -8.24 1.07
N VAL A 567 -33.02 -7.49 1.45
CA VAL A 567 -32.85 -6.07 1.14
C VAL A 567 -31.51 -5.85 0.45
N ILE A 568 -31.50 -5.54 -0.85
CA ILE A 568 -30.24 -5.26 -1.57
C ILE A 568 -29.80 -3.82 -1.31
N VAL A 569 -30.74 -2.85 -1.36
CA VAL A 569 -30.48 -1.45 -0.99
C VAL A 569 -31.61 -0.94 -0.10
N GLY A 570 -31.27 -0.41 1.08
CA GLY A 570 -32.24 0.13 2.05
C GLY A 570 -31.70 0.06 3.48
N VAL A 571 -32.52 0.39 4.49
CA VAL A 571 -32.16 0.23 5.91
C VAL A 571 -33.19 -0.63 6.65
N SER A 572 -32.79 -1.27 7.76
CA SER A 572 -33.66 -2.18 8.51
C SER A 572 -34.92 -1.46 8.99
N GLY A 573 -36.08 -2.14 8.95
CA GLY A 573 -37.38 -1.57 9.30
C GLY A 573 -37.97 -0.56 8.29
N SER A 574 -37.32 -0.33 7.14
CA SER A 574 -37.83 0.56 6.07
C SER A 574 -38.19 -0.20 4.79
N THR A 575 -38.99 0.40 3.92
CA THR A 575 -39.25 -0.14 2.57
C THR A 575 -37.94 -0.19 1.76
N PRO A 576 -37.55 -1.35 1.19
CA PRO A 576 -36.35 -1.45 0.36
C PRO A 576 -36.37 -0.50 -0.85
N LYS A 577 -35.25 0.15 -1.13
CA LYS A 577 -35.00 0.93 -2.36
C LYS A 577 -34.67 0.02 -3.54
N LEU A 578 -34.05 -1.12 -3.24
CA LEU A 578 -33.96 -2.28 -4.11
C LEU A 578 -34.27 -3.52 -3.28
N ALA A 579 -35.44 -4.10 -3.50
CA ALA A 579 -35.85 -5.36 -2.90
C ALA A 579 -34.93 -6.51 -3.37
N GLY A 580 -34.70 -7.47 -2.49
CA GLY A 580 -33.88 -8.64 -2.77
C GLY A 580 -34.67 -9.94 -2.88
N THR A 581 -34.08 -11.04 -2.42
CA THR A 581 -34.60 -12.39 -2.62
C THR A 581 -34.28 -13.33 -1.44
N SER A 582 -35.18 -14.28 -1.18
CA SER A 582 -34.94 -15.44 -0.31
C SER A 582 -34.36 -16.66 -1.06
N GLY A 583 -34.10 -16.52 -2.36
CA GLY A 583 -33.42 -17.50 -3.22
C GLY A 583 -32.20 -16.89 -3.87
N THR A 584 -32.04 -17.06 -5.19
CA THR A 584 -30.94 -16.46 -5.98
C THR A 584 -31.45 -15.50 -7.05
N MET A 585 -30.77 -14.37 -7.26
CA MET A 585 -31.02 -13.45 -8.38
C MET A 585 -29.73 -12.74 -8.83
N THR A 586 -29.80 -12.03 -9.96
CA THR A 586 -28.73 -11.13 -10.44
C THR A 586 -29.31 -9.75 -10.67
N VAL A 587 -28.61 -8.69 -10.26
CA VAL A 587 -28.94 -7.31 -10.61
C VAL A 587 -27.97 -6.87 -11.71
N THR A 588 -28.51 -6.69 -12.93
CA THR A 588 -27.69 -6.34 -14.10
C THR A 588 -27.13 -4.92 -14.00
N SER A 589 -27.97 -3.90 -13.80
CA SER A 589 -27.48 -2.60 -13.30
C SER A 589 -28.59 -1.80 -12.60
N TRP A 590 -28.22 -1.03 -11.57
CA TRP A 590 -29.11 -0.18 -10.77
C TRP A 590 -28.35 1.05 -10.30
N VAL A 591 -29.00 2.22 -10.24
CA VAL A 591 -28.35 3.49 -9.84
C VAL A 591 -29.27 4.31 -8.94
N GLN A 592 -28.71 4.88 -7.87
CA GLN A 592 -29.24 6.08 -7.19
C GLN A 592 -28.29 7.26 -7.39
N GLY A 593 -28.79 8.42 -7.80
CA GLY A 593 -28.00 9.61 -8.07
C GLY A 593 -28.54 10.41 -9.25
N ARG A 594 -27.71 11.30 -9.80
CA ARG A 594 -28.10 12.14 -10.94
C ARG A 594 -27.73 11.51 -12.27
N LYS A 595 -28.72 11.33 -13.14
CA LYS A 595 -28.61 10.64 -14.43
C LYS A 595 -28.68 11.64 -15.60
N TYR A 596 -27.83 11.41 -16.59
CA TYR A 596 -27.75 12.12 -17.86
C TYR A 596 -27.65 11.13 -19.02
N THR A 597 -28.16 11.48 -20.20
CA THR A 597 -28.00 10.74 -21.47
C THR A 597 -27.97 11.71 -22.64
N GLN A 598 -27.60 11.27 -23.85
CA GLN A 598 -27.62 12.12 -25.04
C GLN A 598 -29.02 12.70 -25.36
N SER A 599 -30.08 11.95 -25.05
CA SER A 599 -31.47 12.41 -25.17
C SER A 599 -31.97 13.23 -23.97
N ALA A 600 -31.47 12.96 -22.75
CA ALA A 600 -31.81 13.67 -21.52
C ALA A 600 -30.61 14.48 -21.03
N LYS A 601 -30.37 15.61 -21.72
CA LYS A 601 -29.28 16.56 -21.48
C LYS A 601 -29.43 17.31 -20.14
N THR A 602 -30.66 17.41 -19.62
CA THR A 602 -30.94 17.95 -18.28
C THR A 602 -30.97 16.84 -17.25
N GLY A 603 -30.17 16.97 -16.19
CA GLY A 603 -29.96 15.91 -15.21
C GLY A 603 -31.22 15.56 -14.41
N GLN A 604 -31.54 14.28 -14.36
CA GLN A 604 -32.68 13.76 -13.63
C GLN A 604 -32.24 13.12 -12.31
N ASP A 605 -33.00 13.34 -11.25
CA ASP A 605 -32.85 12.57 -10.01
C ASP A 605 -33.39 11.15 -10.26
N PHE A 606 -32.53 10.14 -10.11
CA PHE A 606 -32.81 8.76 -10.52
C PHE A 606 -32.52 7.80 -9.36
N MET A 607 -33.40 6.80 -9.17
CA MET A 607 -33.26 5.72 -8.21
C MET A 607 -33.98 4.49 -8.75
N GLY A 608 -33.25 3.57 -9.40
CA GLY A 608 -33.87 2.43 -10.07
C GLY A 608 -32.94 1.60 -10.95
N SER A 609 -33.49 0.52 -11.50
CA SER A 609 -32.80 -0.35 -12.45
C SER A 609 -32.50 0.40 -13.76
N ASN A 610 -31.31 0.22 -14.31
CA ASN A 610 -30.88 0.87 -15.54
C ASN A 610 -30.57 -0.17 -16.63
N THR A 611 -31.21 -0.01 -17.78
CA THR A 611 -31.20 -0.95 -18.92
C THR A 611 -30.74 -0.25 -20.21
N GLY A 612 -30.70 -0.97 -21.33
CA GLY A 612 -30.42 -0.40 -22.65
C GLY A 612 -28.95 -0.13 -22.96
N PHE A 613 -28.02 -0.70 -22.19
CA PHE A 613 -26.59 -0.66 -22.48
C PHE A 613 -25.94 -1.95 -22.00
N SER A 614 -25.19 -2.60 -22.89
CA SER A 614 -24.47 -3.86 -22.65
C SER A 614 -22.97 -3.59 -22.54
N ARG A 615 -22.28 -4.28 -21.63
CA ARG A 615 -20.81 -4.17 -21.53
C ARG A 615 -20.15 -4.70 -22.81
N PRO A 616 -19.19 -3.99 -23.42
CA PRO A 616 -18.50 -4.45 -24.62
C PRO A 616 -17.85 -5.83 -24.39
N ALA A 617 -18.15 -6.80 -25.24
CA ALA A 617 -17.74 -8.20 -25.04
C ALA A 617 -16.20 -8.38 -24.98
N GLY A 618 -15.44 -7.54 -25.70
CA GLY A 618 -13.97 -7.56 -25.65
C GLY A 618 -13.37 -7.21 -24.27
N LEU A 619 -14.12 -6.50 -23.42
CA LEU A 619 -13.70 -6.14 -22.06
C LEU A 619 -13.99 -7.24 -21.01
N LEU A 620 -14.62 -8.35 -21.42
CA LEU A 620 -15.13 -9.37 -20.50
C LEU A 620 -14.24 -10.63 -20.44
N ASP A 621 -14.33 -11.34 -19.31
CA ASP A 621 -13.81 -12.70 -19.15
C ASP A 621 -14.82 -13.75 -19.64
N SER A 622 -14.45 -15.04 -19.56
CA SER A 622 -15.33 -16.16 -19.95
C SER A 622 -16.59 -16.31 -19.07
N ASN A 623 -16.66 -15.63 -17.93
CA ASN A 623 -17.81 -15.59 -17.04
C ASN A 623 -18.67 -14.34 -17.25
N GLY A 624 -18.35 -13.51 -18.26
CA GLY A 624 -19.03 -12.26 -18.56
C GLY A 624 -18.76 -11.13 -17.57
N LYS A 625 -17.78 -11.25 -16.66
CA LYS A 625 -17.32 -10.18 -15.76
C LYS A 625 -16.30 -9.29 -16.47
N ILE A 626 -16.06 -8.06 -15.99
CA ILE A 626 -14.92 -7.27 -16.50
C ILE A 626 -13.63 -8.04 -16.19
N LEU A 627 -12.81 -8.31 -17.20
CA LEU A 627 -11.57 -9.07 -17.06
C LEU A 627 -10.63 -8.40 -16.06
N GLU A 628 -10.18 -9.16 -15.07
CA GLU A 628 -9.22 -8.74 -14.07
C GLU A 628 -8.09 -9.77 -13.92
N ARG A 629 -6.92 -9.30 -13.48
CA ARG A 629 -5.76 -10.13 -13.20
C ARG A 629 -4.96 -9.45 -12.11
N SER A 630 -4.76 -10.13 -10.98
CA SER A 630 -3.94 -9.60 -9.87
C SER A 630 -2.46 -9.55 -10.23
N LYS A 631 -1.77 -8.58 -9.63
CA LYS A 631 -0.30 -8.47 -9.66
C LYS A 631 0.39 -9.82 -9.42
N PRO A 632 1.28 -10.26 -10.33
CA PRO A 632 2.06 -11.47 -10.14
C PRO A 632 3.21 -11.23 -9.17
N ASP A 633 3.36 -12.09 -8.15
CA ASP A 633 4.53 -12.07 -7.26
C ASP A 633 5.50 -13.23 -7.52
N TYR A 634 5.21 -14.06 -8.54
CA TYR A 634 6.08 -15.16 -9.00
C TYR A 634 6.41 -16.15 -7.90
N GLU A 635 5.42 -16.45 -7.08
CA GLU A 635 5.47 -17.32 -5.92
C GLU A 635 6.09 -18.68 -6.30
N THR A 636 5.62 -19.25 -7.43
CA THR A 636 5.98 -20.60 -7.90
C THR A 636 7.39 -20.74 -8.48
N TYR A 637 8.15 -19.65 -8.58
CA TYR A 637 9.45 -19.66 -9.24
C TYR A 637 10.57 -20.02 -8.25
N SER A 638 11.47 -20.91 -8.70
CA SER A 638 12.74 -21.20 -8.03
C SER A 638 13.75 -20.06 -8.25
N LEU A 639 14.75 -19.95 -7.39
CA LEU A 639 15.82 -18.97 -7.55
C LEU A 639 16.54 -19.10 -8.90
N SER A 640 16.63 -20.33 -9.45
CA SER A 640 17.28 -20.61 -10.74
C SER A 640 16.62 -19.94 -11.96
N GLN A 641 15.35 -19.52 -11.81
CA GLN A 641 14.55 -18.87 -12.83
C GLN A 641 14.58 -17.33 -12.72
N ILE A 642 15.33 -16.78 -11.78
CA ILE A 642 15.51 -15.34 -11.57
C ILE A 642 16.92 -14.93 -12.01
N LEU A 643 17.05 -13.77 -12.66
CA LEU A 643 18.33 -13.14 -12.99
C LEU A 643 18.40 -11.76 -12.34
N SER A 644 19.43 -11.47 -11.54
CA SER A 644 19.70 -10.12 -11.03
C SER A 644 20.28 -9.24 -12.13
N ALA A 645 19.74 -8.03 -12.29
CA ALA A 645 20.28 -7.03 -13.20
C ALA A 645 21.72 -6.62 -12.81
N ARG A 646 22.03 -6.61 -11.51
CA ARG A 646 23.37 -6.28 -11.01
C ARG A 646 24.40 -7.39 -11.26
N ASP A 647 24.01 -8.66 -11.14
CA ASP A 647 24.88 -9.79 -11.51
C ASP A 647 25.09 -9.89 -13.04
N LEU A 648 24.17 -9.32 -13.82
CA LEU A 648 24.34 -9.07 -15.27
C LEU A 648 25.07 -7.76 -15.60
N GLY A 649 25.53 -7.03 -14.57
CA GLY A 649 26.52 -5.95 -14.67
C GLY A 649 26.01 -4.53 -14.42
N ALA A 650 24.69 -4.30 -14.37
CA ALA A 650 24.10 -2.96 -14.21
C ALA A 650 24.44 -2.35 -12.83
N LYS A 651 24.67 -1.04 -12.75
CA LYS A 651 25.20 -0.38 -11.55
C LYS A 651 24.13 0.22 -10.65
N GLY A 652 23.04 0.76 -11.20
CA GLY A 652 21.95 1.36 -10.43
C GLY A 652 22.42 2.40 -9.43
N ASP A 653 23.50 3.13 -9.72
CA ASP A 653 24.21 3.98 -8.77
C ASP A 653 23.86 5.48 -8.89
N GLY A 654 22.89 5.82 -9.74
CA GLY A 654 22.48 7.19 -10.02
C GLY A 654 23.41 7.99 -10.94
N THR A 655 24.51 7.40 -11.42
CA THR A 655 25.55 8.10 -12.19
C THR A 655 26.01 7.36 -13.45
N THR A 656 26.22 6.06 -13.38
CA THR A 656 26.64 5.22 -14.52
C THR A 656 25.49 5.07 -15.51
N ASP A 657 25.77 5.28 -16.80
CA ASP A 657 24.85 4.95 -17.88
C ASP A 657 24.74 3.42 -18.01
N ASP A 658 23.60 2.89 -17.56
CA ASP A 658 23.29 1.47 -17.55
C ASP A 658 22.58 1.00 -18.83
N THR A 659 22.29 1.88 -19.81
CA THR A 659 21.42 1.60 -20.97
C THR A 659 21.77 0.28 -21.67
N ALA A 660 23.02 0.12 -22.09
CA ALA A 660 23.45 -1.07 -22.84
C ALA A 660 23.42 -2.35 -21.98
N THR A 661 23.84 -2.24 -20.72
CA THR A 661 23.93 -3.37 -19.79
C THR A 661 22.55 -3.85 -19.34
N LEU A 662 21.64 -2.91 -19.03
CA LEU A 662 20.27 -3.19 -18.64
C LEU A 662 19.47 -3.74 -19.83
N GLN A 663 19.65 -3.20 -21.05
CA GLN A 663 19.08 -3.78 -22.26
C GLN A 663 19.55 -5.22 -22.51
N ALA A 664 20.85 -5.50 -22.31
CA ALA A 664 21.38 -6.86 -22.42
C ALA A 664 20.79 -7.80 -21.36
N ALA A 665 20.58 -7.32 -20.13
CA ALA A 665 19.94 -8.08 -19.06
C ALA A 665 18.47 -8.41 -19.35
N ILE A 666 17.70 -7.43 -19.87
CA ILE A 666 16.32 -7.61 -20.34
C ILE A 666 16.25 -8.66 -21.45
N ASN A 667 17.10 -8.53 -22.49
CA ASN A 667 17.14 -9.45 -23.61
C ASN A 667 17.48 -10.89 -23.16
N LYS A 668 18.45 -11.03 -22.26
CA LYS A 668 18.87 -12.33 -21.71
C LYS A 668 17.72 -12.99 -20.94
N ALA A 669 17.07 -12.27 -20.02
CA ALA A 669 15.96 -12.80 -19.23
C ALA A 669 14.81 -13.28 -20.11
N ALA A 670 14.38 -12.47 -21.08
CA ALA A 670 13.35 -12.85 -22.05
C ALA A 670 13.75 -14.09 -22.88
N SER A 671 15.00 -14.15 -23.38
CA SER A 671 15.48 -15.29 -24.18
C SER A 671 15.55 -16.60 -23.39
N GLU A 672 15.78 -16.54 -22.08
CA GLU A 672 15.80 -17.71 -21.18
C GLU A 672 14.43 -17.99 -20.53
N SER A 673 13.39 -17.22 -20.87
CA SER A 673 12.07 -17.26 -20.20
C SER A 673 12.13 -17.08 -18.67
N LYS A 674 13.12 -16.30 -18.20
CA LYS A 674 13.39 -16.00 -16.79
C LYS A 674 12.84 -14.64 -16.40
N ILE A 675 12.70 -14.44 -15.09
CA ILE A 675 12.33 -13.16 -14.50
C ILE A 675 13.60 -12.32 -14.32
N LEU A 676 13.60 -11.09 -14.81
CA LEU A 676 14.62 -10.10 -14.47
C LEU A 676 14.25 -9.43 -13.14
N PHE A 677 15.08 -9.64 -12.13
CA PHE A 677 15.03 -8.91 -10.88
C PHE A 677 15.85 -7.63 -11.01
N LEU A 678 15.18 -6.48 -10.92
CA LEU A 678 15.84 -5.18 -10.80
C LEU A 678 16.16 -4.96 -9.32
N ASP A 679 17.40 -5.26 -8.93
CA ASP A 679 17.95 -4.87 -7.62
C ASP A 679 17.70 -3.37 -7.38
N TYR A 680 17.45 -2.94 -6.13
CA TYR A 680 17.15 -1.53 -5.89
C TYR A 680 18.32 -0.65 -6.34
N GLY A 681 18.00 0.45 -7.00
CA GLY A 681 18.98 1.37 -7.54
C GLY A 681 18.34 2.44 -8.40
N VAL A 682 19.17 3.38 -8.85
CA VAL A 682 18.82 4.42 -9.81
C VAL A 682 19.65 4.18 -11.07
N TYR A 683 19.02 3.55 -12.05
CA TYR A 683 19.63 3.13 -13.32
C TYR A 683 19.52 4.28 -14.31
N VAL A 684 20.61 5.02 -14.53
CA VAL A 684 20.60 6.11 -15.51
C VAL A 684 20.58 5.52 -16.91
N VAL A 685 19.69 6.00 -17.77
CA VAL A 685 19.62 5.59 -19.18
C VAL A 685 19.66 6.79 -20.11
N SER A 686 20.41 6.67 -21.20
CA SER A 686 20.63 7.72 -22.21
C SER A 686 19.91 7.46 -23.54
N ASN A 687 19.25 6.30 -23.67
CA ASN A 687 18.48 5.92 -24.86
C ASN A 687 17.37 4.92 -24.47
N THR A 688 16.47 4.61 -25.41
CA THR A 688 15.33 3.70 -25.21
C THR A 688 15.76 2.32 -24.74
N LEU A 689 15.13 1.82 -23.67
CA LEU A 689 15.07 0.41 -23.33
C LEU A 689 13.87 -0.24 -24.02
N SER A 690 14.10 -1.24 -24.86
CA SER A 690 13.05 -2.06 -25.46
C SER A 690 12.83 -3.33 -24.64
N ILE A 691 11.59 -3.55 -24.19
CA ILE A 691 11.17 -4.75 -23.48
C ILE A 691 10.56 -5.70 -24.53
N PRO A 692 11.22 -6.81 -24.92
CA PRO A 692 10.71 -7.72 -25.94
C PRO A 692 9.56 -8.59 -25.41
N PRO A 693 8.81 -9.27 -26.28
CA PRO A 693 7.88 -10.33 -25.88
C PRO A 693 8.57 -11.41 -25.03
N ASN A 694 7.79 -12.07 -24.17
CA ASN A 694 8.21 -13.07 -23.17
C ASN A 694 9.02 -12.49 -21.99
N SER A 695 9.02 -11.16 -21.80
CA SER A 695 9.68 -10.52 -20.66
C SER A 695 8.85 -10.58 -19.38
N ARG A 696 9.51 -10.91 -18.27
CA ARG A 696 8.99 -10.72 -16.90
C ARG A 696 9.99 -9.90 -16.10
N ILE A 697 9.56 -8.79 -15.50
CA ILE A 697 10.43 -7.89 -14.74
C ILE A 697 9.78 -7.56 -13.39
N ILE A 698 10.57 -7.63 -12.32
CA ILE A 698 10.16 -7.23 -10.96
C ILE A 698 11.27 -6.47 -10.27
N GLY A 699 10.95 -5.34 -9.63
CA GLY A 699 11.91 -4.56 -8.86
C GLY A 699 11.90 -4.81 -7.35
N GLU A 700 13.05 -4.58 -6.72
CA GLU A 700 13.23 -4.59 -5.27
C GLU A 700 12.73 -3.26 -4.67
N THR A 701 11.53 -3.24 -4.06
CA THR A 701 10.74 -2.03 -3.75
C THR A 701 10.28 -1.28 -5.01
N TRP A 702 11.00 -0.23 -5.40
CA TRP A 702 10.81 0.58 -6.60
C TRP A 702 12.17 1.14 -7.09
N PRO A 703 13.04 0.31 -7.70
CA PRO A 703 14.17 0.83 -8.49
C PRO A 703 13.68 1.84 -9.53
N VAL A 704 14.54 2.82 -9.83
CA VAL A 704 14.24 3.92 -10.74
C VAL A 704 15.02 3.76 -12.04
N ILE A 705 14.32 3.66 -13.17
CA ILE A 705 14.90 3.85 -14.50
C ILE A 705 14.85 5.35 -14.80
N LEU A 706 16.02 5.99 -14.85
CA LEU A 706 16.15 7.45 -14.87
C LEU A 706 16.70 7.94 -16.21
N ALA A 707 15.81 8.48 -17.05
CA ALA A 707 16.18 9.07 -18.33
C ALA A 707 17.05 10.31 -18.16
N SER A 708 18.16 10.39 -18.90
CA SER A 708 19.05 11.54 -18.92
C SER A 708 19.74 11.69 -20.28
N GLY A 709 20.39 12.82 -20.53
CA GLY A 709 21.12 13.08 -21.78
C GLY A 709 20.24 13.47 -22.98
N ASN A 710 20.90 13.76 -24.10
CA ASN A 710 20.31 14.54 -25.18
C ASN A 710 19.23 13.81 -26.01
N ALA A 711 19.17 12.47 -25.95
CA ALA A 711 18.19 11.69 -26.73
C ALA A 711 16.73 12.00 -26.37
N PHE A 712 16.48 12.54 -25.17
CA PHE A 712 15.17 12.85 -24.64
C PHE A 712 14.88 14.36 -24.52
N ALA A 713 15.70 15.23 -25.14
CA ALA A 713 15.60 16.69 -25.02
C ALA A 713 14.79 17.36 -26.14
N ASP A 714 14.43 16.65 -27.20
CA ASP A 714 13.81 17.19 -28.41
C ASP A 714 12.28 16.99 -28.43
N THR A 715 11.52 18.08 -28.45
CA THR A 715 10.06 18.09 -28.55
C THR A 715 9.53 17.83 -29.97
N THR A 716 10.37 17.96 -30.99
CA THR A 716 9.99 17.73 -32.41
C THR A 716 10.11 16.27 -32.80
N ASN A 717 11.01 15.53 -32.13
CA ASN A 717 11.22 14.09 -32.28
C ASN A 717 11.24 13.40 -30.90
N PRO A 718 10.10 13.37 -30.19
CA PRO A 718 10.03 12.81 -28.84
C PRO A 718 10.38 11.32 -28.83
N LYS A 719 11.09 10.88 -27.78
CA LYS A 719 11.66 9.53 -27.68
C LYS A 719 11.21 8.78 -26.44
N VAL A 720 10.97 7.49 -26.62
CA VAL A 720 10.54 6.57 -25.57
C VAL A 720 11.70 6.22 -24.63
N VAL A 721 11.48 6.26 -23.32
CA VAL A 721 12.45 5.76 -22.33
C VAL A 721 12.31 4.24 -22.16
N VAL A 722 11.10 3.73 -21.90
CA VAL A 722 10.81 2.29 -21.81
C VAL A 722 9.70 1.90 -22.80
N GLN A 723 10.03 1.03 -23.76
CA GLN A 723 9.16 0.62 -24.86
C GLN A 723 8.74 -0.85 -24.73
N PHE A 724 7.49 -1.12 -24.41
CA PHE A 724 6.94 -2.47 -24.20
C PHE A 724 6.44 -3.07 -25.52
N GLY A 725 7.27 -3.94 -26.11
CA GLY A 725 7.12 -4.46 -27.46
C GLY A 725 7.36 -3.41 -28.54
N GLN A 726 7.58 -3.87 -29.76
CA GLN A 726 7.47 -3.07 -30.98
C GLN A 726 6.04 -3.16 -31.54
N PRO A 727 5.59 -2.18 -32.36
CA PRO A 727 4.37 -2.33 -33.15
C PRO A 727 4.36 -3.64 -33.94
N SER A 728 3.18 -4.23 -34.09
CA SER A 728 2.97 -5.55 -34.72
C SER A 728 3.57 -6.77 -34.00
N GLN A 729 4.31 -6.61 -32.90
CA GLN A 729 4.71 -7.76 -32.09
C GLN A 729 3.55 -8.28 -31.23
N THR A 730 3.45 -9.61 -31.16
CA THR A 730 2.53 -10.32 -30.27
C THR A 730 3.31 -11.08 -29.20
N GLY A 731 2.62 -11.48 -28.13
CA GLY A 731 3.19 -12.27 -27.04
C GLY A 731 2.76 -11.71 -25.69
N PHE A 732 3.66 -11.81 -24.71
CA PHE A 732 3.36 -11.51 -23.31
C PHE A 732 4.46 -10.66 -22.66
N ILE A 733 4.09 -9.64 -21.89
CA ILE A 733 5.00 -8.85 -21.06
C ILE A 733 4.38 -8.63 -19.68
N GLU A 734 5.16 -8.85 -18.63
CA GLU A 734 4.80 -8.51 -17.25
C GLU A 734 5.88 -7.65 -16.62
N CYS A 735 5.47 -6.59 -15.95
CA CYS A 735 6.37 -5.66 -15.29
C CYS A 735 5.76 -5.21 -13.96
N THR A 736 6.54 -5.34 -12.88
CA THR A 736 6.09 -5.01 -11.53
C THR A 736 7.11 -4.21 -10.74
N ASN A 737 6.65 -3.35 -9.83
CA ASN A 737 7.47 -2.76 -8.77
C ASN A 737 8.70 -1.95 -9.26
N PHE A 738 8.54 -1.01 -10.18
CA PHE A 738 9.60 -0.03 -10.52
C PHE A 738 9.04 1.35 -10.92
N ILE A 739 9.91 2.36 -10.98
CA ILE A 739 9.57 3.72 -11.39
C ILE A 739 10.33 4.08 -12.66
N VAL A 740 9.67 4.69 -13.64
CA VAL A 740 10.33 5.40 -14.75
C VAL A 740 10.31 6.90 -14.43
N ALA A 741 11.46 7.56 -14.58
CA ALA A 741 11.64 8.96 -14.21
C ALA A 741 12.58 9.68 -15.16
N THR A 742 12.70 11.01 -15.02
CA THR A 742 13.62 11.85 -15.80
C THR A 742 14.54 12.68 -14.90
N ARG A 743 15.70 13.05 -15.45
CA ARG A 743 16.67 13.96 -14.81
C ARG A 743 16.81 15.26 -15.61
N GLY A 744 16.39 16.38 -15.04
CA GLY A 744 16.43 17.70 -15.67
C GLY A 744 15.44 17.84 -16.83
N ALA A 745 15.71 18.79 -17.73
CA ALA A 745 14.80 19.15 -18.82
C ALA A 745 14.72 18.12 -19.97
N MET A 746 14.14 16.95 -19.70
CA MET A 746 13.92 15.88 -20.68
C MET A 746 12.60 16.07 -21.44
N LYS A 747 12.36 17.28 -21.96
CA LYS A 747 11.09 17.72 -22.59
C LYS A 747 10.65 16.92 -23.85
N GLY A 748 11.51 16.06 -24.37
CA GLY A 748 11.22 15.08 -25.43
C GLY A 748 10.94 13.66 -24.94
N ALA A 749 11.01 13.38 -23.64
CA ALA A 749 10.82 12.04 -23.09
C ALA A 749 9.34 11.60 -23.13
N ILE A 750 9.07 10.47 -23.77
CA ILE A 750 7.88 9.64 -23.52
C ILE A 750 8.33 8.57 -22.52
N LEU A 751 7.92 8.64 -21.25
CA LEU A 751 8.49 7.76 -20.23
C LEU A 751 8.20 6.28 -20.53
N MET A 752 6.94 5.97 -20.87
CA MET A 752 6.53 4.61 -21.20
C MET A 752 5.68 4.59 -22.48
N GLN A 753 5.93 3.62 -23.36
CA GLN A 753 5.08 3.34 -24.51
C GLN A 753 4.78 1.84 -24.60
N TRP A 754 3.49 1.49 -24.69
CA TRP A 754 3.02 0.13 -24.88
C TRP A 754 2.59 -0.11 -26.33
N ASN A 755 3.19 -1.12 -26.98
CA ASN A 755 2.88 -1.52 -28.35
C ASN A 755 2.42 -2.97 -28.49
N LEU A 756 2.74 -3.83 -27.52
CA LEU A 756 2.54 -5.27 -27.62
C LEU A 756 1.05 -5.65 -27.74
N ALA A 757 0.74 -6.44 -28.77
CA ALA A 757 -0.56 -7.06 -28.98
C ALA A 757 -0.62 -8.44 -28.29
N SER A 758 -1.07 -8.51 -27.03
CA SER A 758 -1.27 -9.80 -26.35
C SER A 758 -2.53 -10.49 -26.89
N THR A 759 -2.43 -11.76 -27.26
CA THR A 759 -3.52 -12.50 -27.95
C THR A 759 -4.22 -13.51 -27.05
N SER A 760 -3.47 -14.22 -26.19
CA SER A 760 -4.00 -15.22 -25.25
C SER A 760 -3.86 -14.72 -23.80
N GLU A 761 -2.62 -14.66 -23.32
CA GLU A 761 -2.25 -14.17 -21.99
C GLU A 761 -2.54 -12.67 -21.83
N VAL A 762 -2.71 -12.25 -20.58
CA VAL A 762 -3.00 -10.86 -20.20
C VAL A 762 -1.71 -10.22 -19.70
N SER A 763 -1.09 -9.41 -20.54
CA SER A 763 0.10 -8.63 -20.17
C SER A 763 -0.25 -7.53 -19.16
N GLY A 764 0.74 -6.95 -18.48
CA GLY A 764 0.44 -5.83 -17.58
C GLY A 764 1.58 -5.14 -16.86
N LEU A 765 1.24 -3.95 -16.35
CA LEU A 765 2.04 -3.13 -15.44
C LEU A 765 1.36 -3.09 -14.06
N TYR A 766 2.08 -3.42 -13.00
CA TYR A 766 1.54 -3.51 -11.63
C TYR A 766 2.48 -2.89 -10.60
N ASP A 767 2.04 -1.90 -9.81
CA ASP A 767 2.95 -1.07 -8.99
C ASP A 767 4.12 -0.50 -9.84
N VAL A 768 3.84 -0.12 -11.09
CA VAL A 768 4.80 0.55 -11.99
C VAL A 768 4.34 1.99 -12.19
N HIS A 769 5.19 2.95 -11.88
CA HIS A 769 4.82 4.37 -11.80
C HIS A 769 5.70 5.22 -12.72
N ALA A 770 5.19 6.38 -13.15
CA ALA A 770 6.02 7.46 -13.66
C ALA A 770 6.17 8.55 -12.58
N ARG A 771 7.38 9.08 -12.43
CA ARG A 771 7.66 10.24 -11.56
C ARG A 771 8.58 11.24 -12.23
N VAL A 772 8.07 12.44 -12.50
CA VAL A 772 8.85 13.54 -13.09
C VAL A 772 9.11 14.62 -12.03
N GLY A 773 10.35 14.66 -11.55
CA GLY A 773 10.82 15.60 -10.52
C GLY A 773 10.28 15.38 -9.10
N GLY A 774 10.58 16.31 -8.20
CA GLY A 774 10.21 16.25 -6.79
C GLY A 774 11.01 15.24 -5.95
N PHE A 775 12.18 14.79 -6.42
CA PHE A 775 13.01 13.82 -5.67
C PHE A 775 14.51 14.02 -5.87
N THR A 776 15.31 13.53 -4.92
CA THR A 776 16.78 13.63 -4.96
C THR A 776 17.38 12.95 -6.19
N GLY A 777 18.22 13.67 -6.93
CA GLY A 777 18.87 13.16 -8.15
C GLY A 777 18.05 13.32 -9.43
N SER A 778 16.85 13.90 -9.36
CA SER A 778 16.06 14.33 -10.51
C SER A 778 16.55 15.65 -11.13
N ASN A 779 17.26 16.50 -10.36
CA ASN A 779 17.57 17.89 -10.72
C ASN A 779 16.33 18.73 -11.10
N LEU A 780 15.14 18.28 -10.66
CA LEU A 780 13.83 18.91 -10.81
C LEU A 780 13.21 19.01 -9.40
N ASP A 781 14.02 19.54 -8.47
CA ASP A 781 13.70 19.72 -7.05
C ASP A 781 13.47 21.22 -6.74
N ALA A 782 13.15 21.55 -5.49
CA ALA A 782 12.84 22.92 -5.09
C ALA A 782 14.02 23.91 -5.21
N ASN A 783 15.27 23.47 -5.44
CA ASN A 783 16.36 24.39 -5.75
C ASN A 783 16.32 24.87 -7.21
N THR A 784 15.71 24.09 -8.11
CA THR A 784 15.64 24.36 -9.55
C THR A 784 14.25 24.86 -9.98
N CYS A 785 13.20 24.30 -9.37
CA CYS A 785 11.82 24.42 -9.84
C CYS A 785 10.83 24.95 -8.78
N LEU A 786 11.30 25.70 -7.77
CA LEU A 786 10.41 26.34 -6.78
C LEU A 786 9.27 27.12 -7.46
N LYS A 787 8.05 27.06 -6.90
CA LYS A 787 6.91 27.83 -7.43
C LYS A 787 7.17 29.34 -7.44
N THR A 788 6.75 30.02 -8.52
CA THR A 788 6.89 31.47 -8.68
C THR A 788 5.57 32.15 -9.09
N PRO A 789 4.51 32.12 -8.24
CA PRO A 789 3.18 32.63 -8.62
C PRO A 789 3.14 34.13 -8.97
N GLY A 790 4.14 34.92 -8.52
CA GLY A 790 4.30 36.34 -8.88
C GLY A 790 5.07 36.60 -10.19
N SER A 791 5.42 35.56 -10.96
CA SER A 791 6.16 35.66 -12.22
C SER A 791 5.44 34.86 -13.31
N THR A 792 5.41 35.41 -14.53
CA THR A 792 4.93 34.73 -15.75
C THR A 792 6.08 34.13 -16.58
N ALA A 793 7.33 34.29 -16.14
CA ALA A 793 8.49 33.74 -16.82
C ALA A 793 8.55 32.21 -16.67
N ILE A 794 8.55 31.48 -17.79
CA ILE A 794 8.54 30.02 -17.79
C ILE A 794 9.97 29.48 -17.68
N ASN A 795 10.26 28.76 -16.59
CA ASN A 795 11.55 28.10 -16.42
C ASN A 795 11.66 26.84 -17.30
N GLN A 796 12.30 26.98 -18.46
CA GLN A 796 12.51 25.88 -19.41
C GLN A 796 13.34 24.72 -18.85
N ASN A 797 14.13 24.94 -17.79
CA ASN A 797 14.87 23.86 -17.12
C ASN A 797 13.94 22.88 -16.36
N CYS A 798 12.70 23.28 -16.10
CA CYS A 798 11.68 22.47 -15.44
C CYS A 798 10.73 21.75 -16.41
N ALA A 799 11.01 21.77 -17.72
CA ALA A 799 10.27 21.00 -18.72
C ALA A 799 10.72 19.52 -18.70
N GLY A 800 10.14 18.74 -17.79
CA GLY A 800 10.68 17.44 -17.37
C GLY A 800 10.34 16.24 -18.26
N ALA A 801 9.25 16.27 -19.04
CA ALA A 801 8.87 15.19 -19.98
C ALA A 801 7.90 15.65 -21.08
N TYR A 802 7.83 14.92 -22.19
CA TYR A 802 6.84 15.12 -23.26
C TYR A 802 5.50 14.44 -22.94
N MET A 803 5.56 13.20 -22.43
CA MET A 803 4.41 12.37 -22.10
C MET A 803 4.79 11.32 -21.03
N LEU A 804 3.88 11.00 -20.10
CA LEU A 804 4.12 9.96 -19.10
C LEU A 804 3.85 8.54 -19.64
N MET A 805 2.76 8.35 -20.38
CA MET A 805 2.37 7.04 -20.92
C MET A 805 1.68 7.13 -22.29
N HIS A 806 2.14 6.32 -23.26
CA HIS A 806 1.47 6.10 -24.54
C HIS A 806 1.02 4.65 -24.69
N ILE A 807 -0.29 4.40 -24.77
CA ILE A 807 -0.87 3.10 -25.11
C ILE A 807 -1.26 3.18 -26.59
N SER A 808 -0.42 2.63 -27.45
CA SER A 808 -0.55 2.78 -28.91
C SER A 808 -1.68 1.93 -29.50
N LYS A 809 -1.99 2.17 -30.79
CA LYS A 809 -3.02 1.48 -31.58
C LYS A 809 -2.90 -0.05 -31.60
N SER A 810 -1.67 -0.59 -31.55
CA SER A 810 -1.43 -2.03 -31.57
C SER A 810 -1.41 -2.68 -30.18
N ALA A 811 -1.51 -1.90 -29.10
CA ALA A 811 -1.65 -2.47 -27.77
C ALA A 811 -2.89 -3.39 -27.73
N SER A 812 -2.79 -4.53 -27.04
CA SER A 812 -3.94 -5.42 -26.85
C SER A 812 -3.79 -6.28 -25.60
N ARG A 813 -4.93 -6.50 -24.94
CA ARG A 813 -5.11 -7.34 -23.74
C ARG A 813 -4.09 -7.05 -22.63
N VAL A 814 -4.01 -5.78 -22.23
CA VAL A 814 -3.09 -5.30 -21.19
C VAL A 814 -3.82 -4.67 -20.01
N VAL A 815 -3.36 -5.00 -18.80
CA VAL A 815 -3.84 -4.48 -17.51
C VAL A 815 -2.82 -3.50 -16.93
N PHE A 816 -3.30 -2.34 -16.48
CA PHE A 816 -2.55 -1.38 -15.66
C PHE A 816 -3.19 -1.34 -14.28
N GLU A 817 -2.48 -1.73 -13.23
CA GLU A 817 -3.03 -1.85 -11.86
C GLU A 817 -2.12 -1.12 -10.85
N ASN A 818 -2.71 -0.22 -10.07
CA ASN A 818 -1.98 0.68 -9.16
C ASN A 818 -0.86 1.48 -9.84
N THR A 819 -1.05 1.89 -11.09
CA THR A 819 -0.07 2.71 -11.81
C THR A 819 -0.34 4.20 -11.55
N TRP A 820 0.69 4.91 -11.10
CA TRP A 820 0.62 6.34 -10.80
C TRP A 820 1.54 7.08 -11.77
N TRP A 821 0.98 8.01 -12.54
CA TRP A 821 1.69 8.82 -13.50
C TRP A 821 1.72 10.27 -13.01
N TRP A 822 2.70 10.57 -12.14
CA TRP A 822 2.76 11.81 -11.38
C TRP A 822 3.85 12.74 -11.91
N THR A 823 3.44 13.94 -12.29
CA THR A 823 4.32 15.10 -12.43
C THR A 823 4.35 15.83 -11.10
N ALA A 824 5.54 16.12 -10.56
CA ALA A 824 5.64 16.55 -9.17
C ALA A 824 5.11 17.97 -8.94
N ASP A 825 4.15 18.11 -8.03
CA ASP A 825 3.63 19.39 -7.52
C ASP A 825 4.40 19.89 -6.29
N HIS A 826 5.12 19.00 -5.59
CA HIS A 826 5.96 19.31 -4.42
C HIS A 826 7.20 18.44 -4.32
N ASP A 827 8.12 18.84 -3.46
CA ASP A 827 9.39 18.15 -3.18
C ASP A 827 9.26 17.09 -2.06
N LEU A 828 9.69 15.87 -2.35
CA LEU A 828 9.59 14.71 -1.44
C LEU A 828 10.84 14.47 -0.58
N ASP A 829 11.96 15.18 -0.81
CA ASP A 829 13.23 14.89 -0.13
C ASP A 829 13.90 16.12 0.51
N LEU A 830 13.66 17.33 -0.01
CA LEU A 830 14.16 18.57 0.60
C LEU A 830 13.27 18.97 1.78
N ALA A 831 13.90 19.28 2.92
CA ALA A 831 13.22 19.49 4.21
C ALA A 831 12.14 20.59 4.27
N ALA A 832 12.03 21.44 3.25
CA ALA A 832 10.95 22.42 3.14
C ALA A 832 9.65 21.84 2.53
N HIS A 833 9.71 20.68 1.88
CA HIS A 833 8.63 20.03 1.14
C HIS A 833 7.82 21.00 0.27
N ALA A 834 8.55 21.91 -0.38
CA ALA A 834 7.96 23.07 -1.05
C ALA A 834 7.25 22.66 -2.33
N GLN A 835 6.16 23.35 -2.64
CA GLN A 835 5.51 23.24 -3.95
C GLN A 835 6.43 23.74 -5.07
N ILE A 836 6.45 23.00 -6.17
CA ILE A 836 7.32 23.21 -7.33
C ILE A 836 6.51 23.29 -8.63
N THR A 837 7.08 23.96 -9.63
CA THR A 837 6.52 24.10 -10.98
C THR A 837 7.33 23.23 -11.93
N ILE A 838 6.81 22.06 -12.29
CA ILE A 838 7.37 21.18 -13.32
C ILE A 838 6.38 21.05 -14.46
N PHE A 839 6.89 21.07 -15.69
CA PHE A 839 6.07 20.98 -16.90
C PHE A 839 6.26 19.63 -17.57
N VAL A 840 5.17 18.85 -17.64
CA VAL A 840 5.06 17.67 -18.51
C VAL A 840 3.93 17.87 -19.48
N GLY A 841 4.15 17.61 -20.76
CA GLY A 841 3.17 17.91 -21.80
C GLY A 841 1.85 17.16 -21.59
N ARG A 842 1.92 15.84 -21.43
CA ARG A 842 0.78 14.90 -21.49
C ARG A 842 0.88 13.83 -20.41
N GLY A 843 -0.23 13.45 -19.80
CA GLY A 843 -0.29 12.30 -18.91
C GLY A 843 -0.30 10.99 -19.69
N VAL A 844 -1.51 10.45 -19.89
CA VAL A 844 -1.76 9.17 -20.57
C VAL A 844 -2.48 9.41 -21.89
N LEU A 845 -1.92 8.96 -23.00
CA LEU A 845 -2.60 8.87 -24.30
C LEU A 845 -2.94 7.40 -24.60
N ILE A 846 -4.19 7.12 -24.96
CA ILE A 846 -4.69 5.81 -25.35
C ILE A 846 -5.24 5.88 -26.78
N GLU A 847 -4.66 5.12 -27.70
CA GLU A 847 -5.12 4.97 -29.08
C GLU A 847 -5.46 3.51 -29.43
N SER A 848 -5.37 2.59 -28.47
CA SER A 848 -5.69 1.17 -28.67
C SER A 848 -7.13 0.99 -29.16
N THR A 849 -7.31 0.27 -30.27
CA THR A 849 -8.62 -0.25 -30.72
C THR A 849 -8.95 -1.63 -30.14
N ASN A 850 -8.05 -2.18 -29.31
CA ASN A 850 -8.21 -3.48 -28.66
C ASN A 850 -8.38 -3.33 -27.13
N PRO A 851 -8.86 -4.37 -26.42
CA PRO A 851 -9.14 -4.31 -24.99
C PRO A 851 -7.98 -3.85 -24.09
N ILE A 852 -8.22 -2.79 -23.31
CA ILE A 852 -7.33 -2.23 -22.28
C ILE A 852 -8.11 -2.11 -20.95
N TRP A 853 -7.47 -2.43 -19.81
CA TRP A 853 -8.05 -2.20 -18.48
C TRP A 853 -7.09 -1.40 -17.58
N LEU A 854 -7.63 -0.36 -16.94
CA LEU A 854 -6.96 0.48 -15.95
C LEU A 854 -7.67 0.33 -14.59
N TYR A 855 -6.96 -0.15 -13.58
CA TYR A 855 -7.46 -0.41 -12.23
C TYR A 855 -6.75 0.47 -11.20
N GLY A 856 -7.50 1.41 -10.58
CA GLY A 856 -6.98 2.31 -9.57
C GLY A 856 -5.78 3.13 -10.06
N THR A 857 -5.87 3.70 -11.25
CA THR A 857 -4.77 4.45 -11.87
C THR A 857 -4.95 5.96 -11.68
N ALA A 858 -3.86 6.67 -11.45
CA ALA A 858 -3.87 8.12 -11.29
C ALA A 858 -2.91 8.78 -12.29
N SER A 859 -3.30 9.91 -12.86
CA SER A 859 -2.50 10.71 -13.80
C SER A 859 -2.65 12.17 -13.42
N GLU A 860 -1.54 12.86 -13.12
CA GLU A 860 -1.61 14.14 -12.41
C GLU A 860 -0.59 15.17 -12.89
N HIS A 861 -1.02 16.43 -12.84
CA HIS A 861 -0.22 17.64 -13.01
C HIS A 861 0.42 17.82 -14.40
N ASN A 862 -0.13 17.17 -15.42
CA ASN A 862 0.29 17.34 -16.83
C ASN A 862 -0.38 18.56 -17.49
N VAL A 863 0.27 19.18 -18.48
CA VAL A 863 -0.12 20.49 -19.05
C VAL A 863 -1.39 20.43 -19.89
N LEU A 864 -1.50 19.45 -20.80
CA LEU A 864 -2.56 19.36 -21.80
C LEU A 864 -3.74 18.50 -21.36
N TYR A 865 -3.46 17.31 -20.83
CA TYR A 865 -4.47 16.38 -20.34
C TYR A 865 -3.83 15.38 -19.40
N GLN A 866 -4.65 14.88 -18.47
CA GLN A 866 -4.26 13.79 -17.57
C GLN A 866 -4.54 12.42 -18.23
N TYR A 867 -5.73 12.24 -18.82
CA TYR A 867 -6.04 11.13 -19.73
C TYR A 867 -6.63 11.65 -21.05
N GLN A 868 -6.15 11.11 -22.16
CA GLN A 868 -6.77 11.28 -23.47
C GLN A 868 -6.96 9.92 -24.16
N LEU A 869 -8.15 9.69 -24.70
CA LEU A 869 -8.46 8.55 -25.57
C LEU A 869 -8.75 9.10 -26.98
N THR A 870 -8.11 8.56 -28.01
CA THR A 870 -8.28 9.06 -29.39
C THR A 870 -8.31 7.94 -30.40
N ASN A 871 -9.43 7.80 -31.11
CA ASN A 871 -9.74 6.65 -31.97
C ASN A 871 -9.60 5.32 -31.21
N ALA A 872 -9.87 5.33 -29.90
CA ALA A 872 -9.68 4.17 -29.03
C ALA A 872 -10.97 3.35 -28.93
N GLU A 873 -10.83 2.03 -28.79
CA GLU A 873 -11.96 1.14 -28.59
C GLU A 873 -11.71 0.14 -27.46
N ASN A 874 -12.78 -0.22 -26.75
CA ASN A 874 -12.76 -1.25 -25.71
C ASN A 874 -11.82 -0.89 -24.57
N VAL A 875 -12.04 0.27 -23.94
CA VAL A 875 -11.23 0.73 -22.79
C VAL A 875 -12.06 0.71 -21.51
N TYR A 876 -11.54 0.04 -20.49
CA TYR A 876 -12.09 0.03 -19.13
C TYR A 876 -11.19 0.83 -18.17
N MET A 877 -11.79 1.67 -17.34
CA MET A 877 -11.14 2.54 -16.36
C MET A 877 -11.91 2.47 -15.04
N GLY A 878 -11.30 1.98 -13.95
CA GLY A 878 -12.03 1.68 -12.72
C GLY A 878 -11.20 1.61 -11.44
N MET A 879 -11.14 2.64 -10.60
CA MET A 879 -11.46 4.04 -10.91
C MET A 879 -10.22 4.78 -11.41
N ILE A 880 -10.43 6.00 -11.92
CA ILE A 880 -9.36 6.92 -12.32
C ILE A 880 -9.38 8.19 -11.48
N GLN A 881 -8.19 8.70 -11.14
CA GLN A 881 -8.03 9.96 -10.42
C GLN A 881 -7.09 10.90 -11.17
N THR A 882 -7.39 12.20 -11.12
CA THR A 882 -6.58 13.25 -11.77
C THR A 882 -6.55 14.55 -11.00
N GLU A 883 -5.44 15.28 -11.09
CA GLU A 883 -5.30 16.67 -10.63
C GLU A 883 -4.73 17.57 -11.73
N THR A 884 -5.31 18.76 -11.90
CA THR A 884 -4.79 19.83 -12.77
C THR A 884 -3.55 20.48 -12.12
N PRO A 885 -2.45 20.73 -12.85
CA PRO A 885 -1.22 21.27 -12.27
C PRO A 885 -1.43 22.63 -11.59
N TYR A 886 -0.93 22.77 -10.37
CA TYR A 886 -1.28 23.87 -9.45
C TYR A 886 -0.88 25.27 -9.93
N TYR A 887 0.12 25.35 -10.80
CA TYR A 887 0.55 26.60 -11.43
C TYR A 887 -0.45 27.10 -12.47
N GLN A 888 -1.24 26.24 -13.13
CA GLN A 888 -2.19 26.70 -14.16
C GLN A 888 -3.21 27.65 -13.52
N SER A 889 -3.54 28.79 -14.13
CA SER A 889 -3.28 29.21 -15.52
C SER A 889 -1.99 30.04 -15.74
N ASN A 890 -0.99 29.93 -14.88
CA ASN A 890 0.30 30.62 -15.01
C ASN A 890 1.48 29.62 -15.18
N PRO A 891 1.82 29.21 -16.42
CA PRO A 891 1.19 29.59 -17.69
C PRO A 891 -0.07 28.76 -18.01
N VAL A 892 -0.81 29.21 -19.02
CA VAL A 892 -1.93 28.47 -19.63
C VAL A 892 -1.43 27.26 -20.42
N ALA A 893 -2.25 26.21 -20.55
CA ALA A 893 -2.04 25.20 -21.58
C ALA A 893 -2.05 25.85 -22.98
N PRO A 894 -1.15 25.46 -23.92
CA PRO A 894 -0.25 24.31 -23.90
C PRO A 894 1.15 24.57 -23.31
N LEU A 895 1.45 25.77 -22.81
CA LEU A 895 2.82 26.22 -22.53
C LEU A 895 3.48 25.44 -21.37
N PRO A 896 4.81 25.19 -21.42
CA PRO A 896 5.80 25.58 -22.44
C PRO A 896 5.78 24.75 -23.74
N PHE A 897 4.90 23.76 -23.86
CA PHE A 897 4.80 22.93 -25.05
C PHE A 897 3.98 23.62 -26.16
N SER A 898 3.97 23.00 -27.34
CA SER A 898 3.11 23.39 -28.45
C SER A 898 2.06 22.31 -28.68
N VAL A 899 0.87 22.71 -29.14
CA VAL A 899 -0.14 21.79 -29.68
C VAL A 899 0.47 21.05 -30.87
N ASN A 900 0.36 19.73 -30.88
CA ASN A 900 0.79 18.88 -31.97
C ASN A 900 -0.37 17.97 -32.42
N ALA A 901 -0.90 18.24 -33.62
CA ALA A 901 -2.02 17.51 -34.20
C ALA A 901 -1.72 16.01 -34.40
N THR A 902 -0.46 15.60 -34.57
CA THR A 902 -0.08 14.18 -34.66
C THR A 902 -0.40 13.39 -33.39
N TRP A 903 -0.40 14.06 -32.23
CA TRP A 903 -0.78 13.47 -30.93
C TRP A 903 -2.23 13.79 -30.55
N ASN A 904 -3.00 14.38 -31.47
CA ASN A 904 -4.39 14.82 -31.30
C ASN A 904 -4.59 15.73 -30.08
N ASP A 905 -3.62 16.61 -29.80
CA ASP A 905 -3.66 17.50 -28.64
C ASP A 905 -4.88 18.43 -28.65
N PRO A 906 -5.44 18.78 -27.48
CA PRO A 906 -6.49 19.80 -27.37
C PRO A 906 -5.92 21.19 -27.72
N ASP A 907 -6.46 21.84 -28.75
CA ASP A 907 -6.20 23.27 -29.01
C ASP A 907 -7.11 24.15 -28.15
N TYR A 908 -6.61 24.51 -26.98
CA TYR A 908 -7.23 25.46 -26.06
C TYR A 908 -7.43 26.87 -26.63
N SER A 909 -6.81 27.23 -27.75
CA SER A 909 -7.11 28.49 -28.44
C SER A 909 -8.47 28.41 -29.10
N SER A 910 -8.70 27.37 -29.92
CA SER A 910 -9.99 27.09 -30.54
C SER A 910 -11.09 26.82 -29.51
N ILE A 911 -10.88 25.86 -28.59
CA ILE A 911 -11.86 25.44 -27.57
C ILE A 911 -12.38 26.62 -26.73
N CYS A 912 -11.50 27.57 -26.37
CA CYS A 912 -11.84 28.68 -25.49
C CYS A 912 -12.22 29.98 -26.24
N THR A 913 -12.25 29.99 -27.57
CA THR A 913 -12.54 31.20 -28.36
C THR A 913 -13.93 31.76 -28.07
N SER A 914 -14.95 30.91 -27.94
CA SER A 914 -16.33 31.30 -27.61
C SER A 914 -16.47 31.95 -26.22
N LEU A 915 -15.51 31.73 -25.33
CA LEU A 915 -15.44 32.31 -23.98
C LEU A 915 -14.51 33.54 -23.92
N GLY A 916 -14.13 34.12 -25.06
CA GLY A 916 -13.18 35.24 -25.11
C GLY A 916 -11.74 34.86 -24.71
N GLY A 917 -11.41 33.56 -24.70
CA GLY A 917 -10.07 33.06 -24.40
C GLY A 917 -9.64 33.10 -22.92
N VAL A 918 -10.60 33.16 -21.96
CA VAL A 918 -10.33 33.19 -20.51
C VAL A 918 -9.34 32.13 -20.04
N SER A 919 -8.47 32.50 -19.10
CA SER A 919 -7.34 31.67 -18.63
C SER A 919 -7.80 30.34 -18.04
N THR A 920 -8.84 30.35 -17.20
CA THR A 920 -9.41 29.17 -16.53
C THR A 920 -10.02 28.14 -17.50
N CYS A 921 -10.25 28.50 -18.76
CA CYS A 921 -10.61 27.54 -19.80
C CYS A 921 -9.38 26.84 -20.41
N LYS A 922 -8.22 27.50 -20.44
CA LYS A 922 -6.97 26.97 -20.99
C LYS A 922 -6.19 26.13 -19.96
N LYS A 923 -6.89 25.15 -19.39
CA LYS A 923 -6.40 24.23 -18.36
C LYS A 923 -6.55 22.78 -18.77
N SER A 924 -5.64 21.95 -18.30
CA SER A 924 -5.60 20.51 -18.61
C SER A 924 -6.95 19.84 -18.41
N TYR A 925 -7.42 19.07 -19.40
CA TYR A 925 -8.52 18.13 -19.18
C TYR A 925 -8.12 17.05 -18.16
N GLY A 926 -9.06 16.63 -17.30
CA GLY A 926 -8.90 15.41 -16.52
C GLY A 926 -9.04 14.20 -17.45
N VAL A 927 -10.13 14.15 -18.22
CA VAL A 927 -10.38 13.13 -19.24
C VAL A 927 -10.88 13.78 -20.53
N ARG A 928 -10.28 13.43 -21.66
CA ARG A 928 -10.78 13.75 -23.00
C ARG A 928 -10.92 12.48 -23.83
N THR A 929 -12.07 12.26 -24.47
CA THR A 929 -12.24 11.21 -25.48
C THR A 929 -12.55 11.85 -26.83
N GLN A 930 -11.98 11.29 -27.91
CA GLN A 930 -12.22 11.74 -29.28
C GLN A 930 -12.38 10.54 -30.21
N ASN A 931 -13.44 10.51 -31.03
CA ASN A 931 -13.72 9.44 -32.00
C ASN A 931 -13.63 8.02 -31.42
N SER A 932 -14.04 7.84 -30.15
CA SER A 932 -13.77 6.62 -29.38
C SER A 932 -15.05 5.83 -29.11
N ASN A 933 -14.95 4.50 -29.03
CA ASN A 933 -16.09 3.59 -28.94
C ASN A 933 -15.91 2.59 -27.78
N ASN A 934 -17.00 2.01 -27.25
CA ASN A 934 -16.93 0.95 -26.23
C ASN A 934 -16.14 1.36 -24.96
N ILE A 935 -16.43 2.54 -24.41
CA ILE A 935 -15.68 3.13 -23.28
C ILE A 935 -16.42 2.95 -21.96
N LEU A 936 -15.76 2.37 -20.96
CA LEU A 936 -16.31 2.09 -19.63
C LEU A 936 -15.50 2.81 -18.54
N ILE A 937 -16.12 3.75 -17.82
CA ILE A 937 -15.50 4.48 -16.71
C ILE A 937 -16.31 4.24 -15.42
N TYR A 938 -15.71 3.55 -14.46
CA TYR A 938 -16.32 3.03 -13.23
C TYR A 938 -15.74 3.80 -12.02
N GLY A 939 -16.26 5.00 -11.81
CA GLY A 939 -15.72 5.97 -10.86
C GLY A 939 -14.61 6.83 -11.47
N ALA A 940 -14.74 8.14 -11.35
CA ALA A 940 -13.71 9.09 -11.75
C ALA A 940 -13.64 10.25 -10.74
N GLY A 941 -12.44 10.56 -10.24
CA GLY A 941 -12.17 11.66 -9.31
C GLY A 941 -11.27 12.70 -9.96
N LEU A 942 -11.84 13.77 -10.52
CA LEU A 942 -11.10 14.71 -11.37
C LEU A 942 -11.08 16.12 -10.77
N TYR A 943 -9.94 16.58 -10.25
CA TYR A 943 -9.86 17.75 -9.38
C TYR A 943 -9.03 18.90 -9.96
N SER A 944 -9.49 20.13 -9.74
CA SER A 944 -8.76 21.37 -10.05
C SER A 944 -8.70 22.23 -8.80
N PHE A 945 -7.59 22.17 -8.07
CA PHE A 945 -7.50 22.73 -6.72
C PHE A 945 -7.11 24.21 -6.64
N PHE A 946 -6.58 24.76 -7.74
CA PHE A 946 -5.88 26.05 -7.74
C PHE A 946 -6.12 26.86 -9.02
N GLU A 947 -5.96 28.18 -8.91
CA GLU A 947 -5.58 29.08 -10.00
C GLU A 947 -4.28 29.77 -9.60
N ASN A 948 -3.17 29.48 -10.30
CA ASN A 948 -1.83 30.01 -10.00
C ASN A 948 -1.45 29.89 -8.50
N TYR A 949 -1.53 28.68 -7.96
CA TYR A 949 -1.33 28.33 -6.55
C TYR A 949 -2.28 29.00 -5.53
N ALA A 950 -3.28 29.78 -5.95
CA ALA A 950 -4.33 30.31 -5.08
C ALA A 950 -5.58 29.41 -5.08
N GLN A 951 -6.22 29.24 -3.93
CA GLN A 951 -7.40 28.37 -3.74
C GLN A 951 -8.73 29.13 -3.60
N THR A 952 -8.74 30.44 -3.89
CA THR A 952 -9.94 31.29 -3.75
C THR A 952 -11.09 30.88 -4.67
N CYS A 953 -10.78 30.16 -5.75
CA CYS A 953 -11.74 29.63 -6.73
C CYS A 953 -12.50 28.37 -6.26
N LEU A 954 -12.17 27.80 -5.09
CA LEU A 954 -12.84 26.58 -4.59
C LEU A 954 -14.23 26.84 -3.99
N SER A 955 -14.57 28.11 -3.67
CA SER A 955 -15.87 28.47 -3.06
C SER A 955 -17.03 28.53 -4.05
N ASP A 956 -16.75 28.63 -5.35
CA ASP A 956 -17.73 28.75 -6.44
C ASP A 956 -17.42 27.77 -7.61
N GLU A 957 -16.51 26.82 -7.38
CA GLU A 957 -16.00 25.84 -8.35
C GLU A 957 -15.37 26.47 -9.62
N SER A 958 -14.88 27.70 -9.55
CA SER A 958 -14.39 28.48 -10.70
C SER A 958 -12.92 28.24 -11.07
N CYS A 959 -12.22 27.26 -10.46
CA CYS A 959 -10.79 27.06 -10.70
C CYS A 959 -10.50 26.68 -12.16
N GLN A 960 -11.46 26.03 -12.84
CA GLN A 960 -11.33 25.54 -14.21
C GLN A 960 -12.69 25.53 -14.91
N LYS A 961 -12.70 25.80 -16.22
CA LYS A 961 -13.95 25.77 -16.99
C LYS A 961 -14.46 24.35 -17.27
N TYR A 962 -13.65 23.53 -17.92
CA TYR A 962 -14.04 22.20 -18.42
C TYR A 962 -13.14 21.11 -17.84
N MET A 963 -13.72 20.08 -17.21
CA MET A 963 -12.95 18.96 -16.65
C MET A 963 -12.94 17.71 -17.55
N THR A 964 -14.10 17.34 -18.11
CA THR A 964 -14.26 16.17 -18.99
C THR A 964 -14.80 16.60 -20.34
N SER A 965 -14.25 16.08 -21.43
CA SER A 965 -14.77 16.25 -22.80
C SER A 965 -14.99 14.90 -23.46
N PHE A 966 -16.19 14.65 -23.99
CA PHE A 966 -16.46 13.53 -24.90
C PHE A 966 -16.78 14.11 -26.28
N GLU A 967 -15.96 13.79 -27.27
CA GLU A 967 -16.08 14.27 -28.65
C GLU A 967 -16.28 13.05 -29.56
N ASP A 968 -17.41 12.99 -30.28
CA ASP A 968 -17.73 11.92 -31.22
C ASP A 968 -17.55 10.51 -30.60
N THR A 969 -18.02 10.36 -29.35
CA THR A 969 -17.76 9.18 -28.53
C THR A 969 -19.03 8.35 -28.32
N THR A 970 -19.00 7.10 -28.78
CA THR A 970 -20.14 6.19 -28.84
C THR A 970 -19.99 4.98 -27.91
N ASN A 971 -21.11 4.33 -27.60
CA ASN A 971 -21.20 3.22 -26.64
C ASN A 971 -20.39 3.44 -25.35
N ILE A 972 -20.55 4.61 -24.74
CA ILE A 972 -19.86 5.04 -23.52
C ILE A 972 -20.78 4.98 -22.30
N ARG A 973 -20.24 4.47 -21.18
CA ARG A 973 -20.89 4.45 -19.87
C ARG A 973 -19.93 4.96 -18.80
N LEU A 974 -20.40 5.95 -18.04
CA LEU A 974 -19.68 6.63 -16.99
C LEU A 974 -20.50 6.58 -15.69
N TYR A 975 -19.98 5.90 -14.68
CA TYR A 975 -20.53 5.90 -13.33
C TYR A 975 -19.72 6.81 -12.41
N ALA A 976 -20.41 7.55 -11.53
CA ALA A 976 -19.79 8.35 -10.47
C ALA A 976 -18.60 9.21 -10.94
N LEU A 977 -18.85 10.09 -11.92
CA LEU A 977 -17.90 11.17 -12.23
C LEU A 977 -18.03 12.24 -11.17
N THR A 978 -17.05 12.30 -10.27
CA THR A 978 -16.90 13.33 -9.25
C THR A 978 -15.81 14.31 -9.67
N THR A 979 -16.13 15.61 -9.71
CA THR A 979 -15.14 16.66 -9.97
C THR A 979 -15.08 17.69 -8.85
N LYS A 980 -13.95 18.42 -8.76
CA LYS A 980 -13.76 19.56 -7.86
C LYS A 980 -13.15 20.74 -8.62
N GLY A 981 -13.59 21.96 -8.30
CA GLY A 981 -13.05 23.20 -8.85
C GLY A 981 -13.32 23.41 -10.34
N ALA A 982 -14.33 22.74 -10.89
CA ALA A 982 -14.67 22.82 -12.30
C ALA A 982 -16.10 23.31 -12.51
N GLU A 983 -16.28 24.35 -13.32
CA GLU A 983 -17.61 24.89 -13.63
C GLU A 983 -18.48 23.86 -14.37
N THR A 984 -17.86 23.15 -15.31
CA THR A 984 -18.45 22.09 -16.13
C THR A 984 -17.77 20.76 -15.87
N LEU A 985 -18.55 19.77 -15.41
CA LEU A 985 -18.12 18.41 -15.12
C LEU A 985 -17.81 17.65 -16.42
N LEU A 986 -18.71 17.80 -17.40
CA LEU A 986 -18.70 17.10 -18.67
C LEU A 986 -19.23 18.00 -19.78
N THR A 987 -18.50 18.06 -20.90
CA THR A 987 -18.97 18.58 -22.19
C THR A 987 -19.12 17.40 -23.15
N VAL A 988 -20.16 17.40 -23.99
CA VAL A 988 -20.42 16.36 -25.00
C VAL A 988 -20.59 17.02 -26.37
N ASP A 989 -19.76 16.59 -27.32
CA ASP A 989 -19.72 17.01 -28.74
C ASP A 989 -19.60 18.55 -28.96
N ASN A 990 -19.18 19.28 -27.91
CA ASN A 990 -19.30 20.75 -27.79
C ASN A 990 -20.72 21.32 -27.98
N ASP A 991 -21.75 20.47 -28.06
CA ASP A 991 -23.15 20.81 -28.22
C ASP A 991 -23.82 21.12 -26.88
N TRP A 992 -23.51 20.34 -25.83
CA TRP A 992 -24.08 20.55 -24.50
C TRP A 992 -23.12 20.19 -23.37
N SER A 993 -23.46 20.64 -22.16
CA SER A 993 -22.59 20.49 -20.99
C SER A 993 -23.35 20.30 -19.68
N VAL A 994 -22.66 19.75 -18.69
CA VAL A 994 -23.17 19.46 -17.34
C VAL A 994 -22.50 20.38 -16.31
N PRO A 995 -23.20 21.39 -15.78
CA PRO A 995 -22.65 22.28 -14.76
C PRO A 995 -22.59 21.60 -13.38
N TRP A 996 -21.74 22.13 -12.50
CA TRP A 996 -21.55 21.62 -11.13
C TRP A 996 -22.75 21.82 -10.21
N SER A 997 -23.44 22.96 -10.30
CA SER A 997 -24.42 23.40 -9.30
C SER A 997 -25.62 22.46 -9.09
N PRO A 998 -26.27 21.86 -10.12
CA PRO A 998 -27.31 20.86 -9.87
C PRO A 998 -26.77 19.52 -9.36
N ASN A 999 -25.45 19.29 -9.43
CA ASN A 999 -24.78 18.02 -9.12
C ASN A 999 -23.97 18.07 -7.82
N THR A 1000 -24.19 19.07 -6.98
CA THR A 1000 -23.48 19.25 -5.71
C THR A 1000 -23.44 17.97 -4.87
N ASN A 1001 -22.25 17.67 -4.36
CA ASN A 1001 -21.92 16.58 -3.46
C ASN A 1001 -21.15 17.18 -2.25
N LEU A 1002 -20.53 16.35 -1.42
CA LEU A 1002 -19.98 16.76 -0.11
C LEU A 1002 -18.87 17.81 -0.16
N PHE A 1003 -18.03 17.73 -1.20
CA PHE A 1003 -16.84 18.57 -1.35
C PHE A 1003 -16.72 19.14 -2.77
N GLY A 1004 -17.08 18.34 -3.78
CA GLY A 1004 -17.24 18.77 -5.18
C GLY A 1004 -18.63 18.41 -5.71
N ALA A 1005 -18.73 18.07 -7.00
CA ALA A 1005 -20.00 17.71 -7.65
C ALA A 1005 -19.92 16.33 -8.34
N THR A 1006 -21.04 15.61 -8.48
CA THR A 1006 -21.05 14.24 -9.02
C THR A 1006 -22.20 13.96 -9.98
N ILE A 1007 -21.88 13.44 -11.17
CA ILE A 1007 -22.80 12.75 -12.06
C ILE A 1007 -22.84 11.27 -11.64
N GLY A 1008 -24.01 10.75 -11.30
CA GLY A 1008 -24.16 9.35 -10.88
C GLY A 1008 -24.10 8.38 -12.05
N LEU A 1009 -24.71 8.75 -13.18
CA LEU A 1009 -24.66 8.02 -14.44
C LEU A 1009 -24.71 8.98 -15.64
N TYR A 1010 -23.76 8.83 -16.56
CA TYR A 1010 -23.92 9.23 -17.96
C TYR A 1010 -23.81 8.00 -18.85
N GLN A 1011 -24.69 7.88 -19.85
CA GLN A 1011 -24.56 6.85 -20.89
C GLN A 1011 -25.00 7.36 -22.27
N ASN A 1012 -24.27 6.92 -23.28
CA ASN A 1012 -24.61 7.02 -24.70
C ASN A 1012 -24.42 5.61 -25.30
N PRO A 1013 -25.47 4.78 -25.43
CA PRO A 1013 -25.34 3.43 -25.96
C PRO A 1013 -24.99 3.43 -27.47
N ALA A 1014 -24.62 2.25 -27.99
CA ALA A 1014 -24.43 2.00 -29.42
C ALA A 1014 -25.73 2.21 -30.24
#